data_AF-A0A075GT05-F1
#
_entry.id   AF-A0A075GT05-F1
#
_cell.length_a   1.000
_cell.length_b   1.000
_cell.length_c   1.000
_cell.angle_alpha   90.00
_cell.angle_beta   90.00
_cell.angle_gamma   90.00
#
_symmetry.space_group_name_H-M   'P 1'
#
loop_
_entity.id
_entity.type
_entity.pdbx_description
1 polymer ?
#
loop_
_entity_poly.entity_id
_entity_poly.type
_entity_poly.pdbx_seq_one_letter_code
_entity_poly.pdbx_strand_id
1 'polypeptide(L)'
;MLDSEPSQAVNAPIGTTQIITKYSEAVEIDFSELKVFDSNGNQIDNRDTAYYEGESSLVITTPPLEDSTYTVTSKVLSKVDGHLVRAAIIFGVGEAQVDVSLLESQDKSETTFLPEAAARFPGIVGQTVILGSTISAIAIWGTQRKHFGKENLTLINQTYRSKFSKITGVALVGVLVSNFVMIAVQTVRLETSPIDVLGTTFGATWLMRMIITIILLGIWFWMERKPHLTNKKHAPMLIVSLALIFTTTMFGHGTASELAAPMILDYVHNLLASVWIGGVIFFAFVILPTLAKLDWMEKEKTVLAILPRYSGMVTIALGILIITGPTLLWFLESDVTSITNSAYGFLIFAKIFLALIMIGLGAYFQFKVQRPAVKNLGGAIGAGVFGFGEKPPDISKEGFEPPTIEALASKKLAKPLKASAVTGIILLGVVSLLVNSSLPAGEVQTADAQTATFGFSSILFSEQAKFDVSVLPVGVGPNIISVIVSTIDGEPMSDISGLKIKVSNPQRNISPIEISTTESQSSDEVTEFEGEATFGFAGTWQIEIEAHRTQTANESVIFDVLVKPTLSEIRTEITEYDFPEDESAPLYPLYDGNNTIWISDAAEPRIWKFTLDDKQFSSYEFFGISTIFLDIDHNGKIWFTDTPNSKIGNFDPKTEKFEVIEIPALTAASPYSIPIALKVDFDNNIWIAVVDKDMLLVYSQDSKEFEQFLRLPTSESGPSALLLDDNGNMWFAESLAGKIGVVDSKTFAITEFAPDTPLDEPFALLFDKSGSLWISEHIGPGITKFDSVLETFDHVKAPNPESLPFGMTIDKYDNIWFGQHVTDELGVYDPYNDQLIEVSIPTPESFTQFITADDSGDIWFVEQRTKKLGVVSISSISGQARAITDGGSGPSFNYAEIVSPLIAGGIVISSLFFVKSVNDKRRIDKMLS
;
A
#
# COMPACT_ATOMS: atom_id res chain seq x y z
N MET A 1 -15.92 -5.69 4.28
CA MET A 1 -15.71 -6.78 5.26
C MET A 1 -14.21 -6.89 5.40
N LEU A 2 -13.66 -6.83 6.61
CA LEU A 2 -12.21 -6.73 6.81
C LEU A 2 -11.52 -8.08 6.89
N ASP A 3 -12.20 -9.07 7.50
CA ASP A 3 -11.62 -10.34 7.90
C ASP A 3 -12.72 -11.37 8.24
N SER A 4 -12.38 -12.66 8.26
CA SER A 4 -13.23 -13.75 8.75
C SER A 4 -12.44 -14.90 9.33
N GLU A 5 -13.11 -15.62 10.24
CA GLU A 5 -12.64 -16.87 10.83
C GLU A 5 -13.75 -17.92 10.62
N PRO A 6 -13.59 -18.90 9.71
CA PRO A 6 -12.44 -19.14 8.84
C PRO A 6 -12.24 -18.06 7.76
N SER A 7 -10.99 -17.87 7.34
CA SER A 7 -10.61 -16.89 6.31
C SER A 7 -10.95 -17.37 4.90
N GLN A 8 -11.11 -16.44 3.96
CA GLN A 8 -11.42 -16.76 2.57
C GLN A 8 -10.33 -17.64 1.92
N ALA A 9 -10.77 -18.69 1.21
CA ALA A 9 -9.95 -19.72 0.57
C ALA A 9 -9.01 -20.51 1.53
N VAL A 10 -9.25 -20.46 2.84
CA VAL A 10 -8.53 -21.25 3.86
C VAL A 10 -9.37 -22.46 4.30
N ASN A 11 -8.71 -23.55 4.68
CA ASN A 11 -9.38 -24.74 5.22
C ASN A 11 -9.49 -24.67 6.75
N ALA A 12 -10.69 -24.92 7.27
CA ALA A 12 -10.98 -25.00 8.69
C ALA A 12 -10.97 -26.46 9.22
N PRO A 13 -10.77 -26.68 10.53
CA PRO A 13 -10.86 -28.02 11.11
C PRO A 13 -12.23 -28.67 10.91
N ILE A 14 -12.24 -29.99 10.69
CA ILE A 14 -13.47 -30.80 10.69
C ILE A 14 -14.16 -30.63 12.05
N GLY A 15 -15.47 -30.39 12.02
CA GLY A 15 -16.25 -30.11 13.22
C GLY A 15 -16.27 -28.65 13.65
N THR A 16 -15.80 -27.69 12.84
CA THR A 16 -16.09 -26.26 13.03
C THR A 16 -17.60 -26.05 13.21
N THR A 17 -17.97 -25.17 14.16
CA THR A 17 -19.38 -24.89 14.55
C THR A 17 -19.70 -23.40 14.64
N GLN A 18 -18.72 -22.52 14.41
CA GLN A 18 -18.87 -21.07 14.47
C GLN A 18 -18.08 -20.44 13.33
N ILE A 19 -18.66 -19.41 12.70
CA ILE A 19 -17.99 -18.60 11.69
C ILE A 19 -18.18 -17.13 12.06
N ILE A 20 -17.07 -16.40 12.14
CA ILE A 20 -16.99 -15.00 12.58
C ILE A 20 -16.59 -14.13 11.38
N THR A 21 -17.13 -12.93 11.29
CA THR A 21 -16.83 -11.93 10.26
C THR A 21 -16.65 -10.56 10.89
N LYS A 22 -15.62 -9.81 10.46
CA LYS A 22 -15.24 -8.49 11.01
C LYS A 22 -15.46 -7.39 9.97
N TYR A 23 -15.82 -6.19 10.42
CA TYR A 23 -16.18 -5.05 9.57
C TYR A 23 -15.48 -3.77 10.05
N SER A 24 -15.32 -2.81 9.13
CA SER A 24 -14.64 -1.53 9.38
C SER A 24 -15.45 -0.53 10.21
N GLU A 25 -16.71 -0.86 10.52
CA GLU A 25 -17.65 0.00 11.23
C GLU A 25 -18.76 -0.83 11.89
N ALA A 26 -19.52 -0.21 12.80
CA ALA A 26 -20.60 -0.86 13.53
C ALA A 26 -21.80 -1.24 12.64
N VAL A 27 -22.35 -2.42 12.89
CA VAL A 27 -23.36 -3.09 12.07
C VAL A 27 -24.74 -3.08 12.73
N GLU A 28 -25.81 -2.93 11.94
CA GLU A 28 -27.20 -2.97 12.41
C GLU A 28 -27.77 -4.38 12.29
N ILE A 29 -27.73 -5.14 13.39
CA ILE A 29 -28.06 -6.58 13.41
C ILE A 29 -29.46 -6.90 12.87
N ASP A 30 -30.48 -6.08 13.15
CA ASP A 30 -31.87 -6.34 12.73
C ASP A 30 -32.05 -6.34 11.19
N PHE A 31 -31.07 -5.81 10.44
CA PHE A 31 -31.04 -5.77 8.98
C PHE A 31 -29.81 -6.47 8.38
N SER A 32 -29.05 -7.18 9.22
CA SER A 32 -27.81 -7.84 8.83
C SER A 32 -27.90 -9.35 9.07
N GLU A 33 -27.46 -10.13 8.10
CA GLU A 33 -27.54 -11.60 8.14
C GLU A 33 -26.24 -12.21 7.59
N LEU A 34 -25.82 -13.29 8.25
CA LEU A 34 -24.89 -14.26 7.68
C LEU A 34 -25.69 -15.48 7.24
N LYS A 35 -25.24 -16.17 6.19
CA LYS A 35 -25.80 -17.46 5.74
C LYS A 35 -24.68 -18.36 5.29
N VAL A 36 -24.74 -19.64 5.65
CA VAL A 36 -23.72 -20.65 5.33
C VAL A 36 -24.34 -21.70 4.41
N PHE A 37 -23.71 -21.91 3.26
CA PHE A 37 -24.15 -22.85 2.24
C PHE A 37 -23.14 -23.98 2.05
N ASP A 38 -23.63 -25.21 1.84
CA ASP A 38 -22.82 -26.35 1.41
C ASP A 38 -22.47 -26.29 -0.10
N SER A 39 -21.65 -27.23 -0.55
CA SER A 39 -21.25 -27.41 -1.95
C SER A 39 -22.40 -27.77 -2.91
N ASN A 40 -23.58 -28.12 -2.40
CA ASN A 40 -24.80 -28.34 -3.18
C ASN A 40 -25.73 -27.10 -3.19
N GLY A 41 -25.34 -26.01 -2.52
CA GLY A 41 -26.14 -24.79 -2.38
C GLY A 41 -27.24 -24.85 -1.31
N ASN A 42 -27.25 -25.86 -0.43
CA ASN A 42 -28.18 -25.92 0.69
C ASN A 42 -27.70 -25.01 1.83
N GLN A 43 -28.61 -24.25 2.43
CA GLN A 43 -28.31 -23.52 3.67
C GLN A 43 -28.21 -24.49 4.86
N ILE A 44 -27.09 -24.46 5.59
CA ILE A 44 -26.76 -25.40 6.67
C ILE A 44 -26.55 -24.75 8.05
N ASP A 45 -26.70 -23.43 8.17
CA ASP A 45 -26.56 -22.70 9.44
C ASP A 45 -27.78 -22.82 10.38
N ASN A 46 -27.55 -22.47 11.65
CA ASN A 46 -28.57 -22.44 12.71
C ASN A 46 -29.45 -21.16 12.70
N ARG A 47 -29.21 -20.23 11.77
CA ARG A 47 -29.94 -18.94 11.61
C ARG A 47 -29.92 -18.03 12.84
N ASP A 48 -28.77 -18.00 13.52
CA ASP A 48 -28.56 -17.33 14.79
C ASP A 48 -27.51 -16.22 14.73
N THR A 49 -27.47 -15.47 13.61
CA THR A 49 -26.54 -14.34 13.44
C THR A 49 -26.63 -13.36 14.62
N ALA A 50 -25.49 -13.12 15.27
CA ALA A 50 -25.39 -12.28 16.46
C ALA A 50 -24.10 -11.45 16.44
N TYR A 51 -24.01 -10.42 17.30
CA TYR A 51 -22.76 -9.71 17.54
C TYR A 51 -21.71 -10.62 18.21
N TYR A 52 -20.44 -10.43 17.84
CA TYR A 52 -19.29 -11.10 18.43
C TYR A 52 -18.27 -10.05 18.89
N GLU A 53 -17.98 -9.99 20.19
CA GLU A 53 -17.01 -9.07 20.82
C GLU A 53 -17.15 -7.55 20.58
N GLY A 54 -18.16 -7.11 19.81
CA GLY A 54 -18.41 -5.71 19.51
C GLY A 54 -19.55 -5.54 18.49
N GLU A 55 -19.87 -4.29 18.14
CA GLU A 55 -20.88 -4.03 17.10
C GLU A 55 -20.31 -4.12 15.67
N SER A 56 -18.98 -4.18 15.51
CA SER A 56 -18.26 -4.28 14.24
C SER A 56 -17.94 -5.72 13.81
N SER A 57 -18.48 -6.73 14.50
CA SER A 57 -18.23 -8.14 14.19
C SER A 57 -19.46 -9.01 14.45
N LEU A 58 -19.69 -9.96 13.55
CA LEU A 58 -20.83 -10.88 13.56
C LEU A 58 -20.37 -12.33 13.60
N VAL A 59 -21.10 -13.17 14.33
CA VAL A 59 -20.94 -14.63 14.37
C VAL A 59 -22.22 -15.32 13.90
N ILE A 60 -22.09 -16.49 13.27
CA ILE A 60 -23.17 -17.44 13.02
C ILE A 60 -22.72 -18.85 13.42
N THR A 61 -23.64 -19.69 13.90
CA THR A 61 -23.31 -21.07 14.26
C THR A 61 -23.85 -22.09 13.26
N THR A 62 -23.15 -23.21 13.17
CA THR A 62 -23.49 -24.35 12.31
C THR A 62 -23.51 -25.64 13.14
N PRO A 63 -24.17 -26.70 12.67
CA PRO A 63 -23.78 -28.07 13.04
C PRO A 63 -22.29 -28.30 12.74
N PRO A 64 -21.64 -29.30 13.38
CA PRO A 64 -20.25 -29.65 13.08
C PRO A 64 -20.05 -29.91 11.59
N LEU A 65 -19.22 -29.10 10.94
CA LEU A 65 -19.00 -29.18 9.49
C LEU A 65 -18.20 -30.43 9.11
N GLU A 66 -18.58 -31.05 7.99
CA GLU A 66 -17.92 -32.23 7.40
C GLU A 66 -16.90 -31.79 6.33
N ASP A 67 -16.17 -32.73 5.75
CA ASP A 67 -15.20 -32.46 4.68
C ASP A 67 -15.92 -31.99 3.39
N SER A 68 -15.91 -30.68 3.14
CA SER A 68 -16.54 -30.02 1.98
C SER A 68 -16.10 -28.56 1.86
N THR A 69 -16.28 -27.99 0.67
CA THR A 69 -16.30 -26.53 0.46
C THR A 69 -17.60 -25.95 1.01
N TYR A 70 -17.53 -24.76 1.62
CA TYR A 70 -18.66 -24.01 2.15
C TYR A 70 -18.58 -22.54 1.74
N THR A 71 -19.72 -21.90 1.54
CA THR A 71 -19.82 -20.46 1.21
C THR A 71 -20.54 -19.72 2.33
N VAL A 72 -19.92 -18.68 2.91
CA VAL A 72 -20.63 -17.74 3.77
C VAL A 72 -20.95 -16.47 2.99
N THR A 73 -22.23 -16.16 2.87
CA THR A 73 -22.66 -14.85 2.36
C THR A 73 -22.97 -13.93 3.53
N SER A 74 -22.45 -12.72 3.49
CA SER A 74 -22.76 -11.62 4.39
C SER A 74 -23.60 -10.57 3.66
N LYS A 75 -24.69 -10.14 4.31
CA LYS A 75 -25.46 -8.95 3.95
C LYS A 75 -25.52 -8.07 5.20
N VAL A 76 -24.86 -6.93 5.17
CA VAL A 76 -24.60 -6.11 6.37
C VAL A 76 -24.99 -4.65 6.13
N LEU A 77 -25.70 -4.06 7.09
CA LEU A 77 -26.09 -2.65 7.10
C LEU A 77 -25.22 -1.87 8.10
N SER A 78 -24.56 -0.80 7.63
CA SER A 78 -23.84 0.14 8.50
C SER A 78 -24.80 0.91 9.43
N LYS A 79 -24.47 0.98 10.73
CA LYS A 79 -25.11 1.90 11.69
C LYS A 79 -24.71 3.35 11.50
N VAL A 80 -23.53 3.61 10.93
CA VAL A 80 -22.94 4.95 10.85
C VAL A 80 -23.60 5.76 9.73
N ASP A 81 -23.61 5.22 8.53
CA ASP A 81 -24.01 5.95 7.33
C ASP A 81 -25.14 5.29 6.52
N GLY A 82 -25.58 4.10 6.92
CA GLY A 82 -26.71 3.38 6.34
C GLY A 82 -26.41 2.65 5.03
N HIS A 83 -25.15 2.46 4.62
CA HIS A 83 -24.88 1.64 3.43
C HIS A 83 -25.06 0.14 3.72
N LEU A 84 -25.73 -0.54 2.78
CA LEU A 84 -25.81 -1.99 2.72
C LEU A 84 -24.65 -2.52 1.89
N VAL A 85 -23.78 -3.33 2.51
CA VAL A 85 -22.68 -4.06 1.88
C VAL A 85 -23.08 -5.53 1.75
N ARG A 86 -22.68 -6.17 0.65
CA ARG A 86 -22.77 -7.62 0.47
C ARG A 86 -21.37 -8.15 0.19
N ALA A 87 -21.04 -9.28 0.78
CA ALA A 87 -19.80 -10.01 0.54
C ALA A 87 -20.09 -11.51 0.55
N ALA A 88 -19.27 -12.30 -0.13
CA ALA A 88 -19.27 -13.74 0.03
C ALA A 88 -17.83 -14.24 0.17
N ILE A 89 -17.61 -15.09 1.16
CA ILE A 89 -16.36 -15.84 1.32
C ILE A 89 -16.65 -17.31 1.01
N ILE A 90 -15.69 -17.99 0.41
CA ILE A 90 -15.71 -19.43 0.22
C ILE A 90 -14.53 -19.98 1.04
N PHE A 91 -14.75 -21.03 1.82
CA PHE A 91 -13.75 -21.65 2.67
C PHE A 91 -13.89 -23.18 2.62
N GLY A 92 -12.81 -23.91 2.86
CA GLY A 92 -12.85 -25.36 2.94
C GLY A 92 -13.02 -25.83 4.39
N VAL A 93 -13.45 -27.06 4.58
CA VAL A 93 -13.34 -27.78 5.85
C VAL A 93 -12.66 -29.11 5.54
N GLY A 94 -11.65 -29.48 6.32
CA GLY A 94 -10.86 -30.69 6.08
C GLY A 94 -9.87 -30.55 4.92
N GLU A 95 -9.87 -31.54 4.01
CA GLU A 95 -9.02 -31.62 2.81
C GLU A 95 -9.69 -31.06 1.54
N ALA A 96 -10.94 -30.61 1.67
CA ALA A 96 -11.72 -30.03 0.58
C ALA A 96 -10.97 -28.93 -0.19
N GLN A 97 -11.00 -29.02 -1.52
CA GLN A 97 -10.40 -28.02 -2.42
C GLN A 97 -11.38 -26.86 -2.63
N VAL A 98 -10.92 -25.62 -2.51
CA VAL A 98 -11.72 -24.42 -2.76
C VAL A 98 -11.47 -23.92 -4.17
N ASP A 99 -12.45 -24.03 -5.06
CA ASP A 99 -12.34 -23.51 -6.43
C ASP A 99 -12.35 -21.98 -6.44
N VAL A 100 -11.16 -21.40 -6.54
CA VAL A 100 -10.89 -19.95 -6.52
C VAL A 100 -11.56 -19.24 -7.72
N SER A 101 -11.81 -19.94 -8.84
CA SER A 101 -12.42 -19.32 -10.04
C SER A 101 -13.86 -18.83 -9.81
N LEU A 102 -14.57 -19.39 -8.82
CA LEU A 102 -15.90 -18.92 -8.42
C LEU A 102 -15.86 -17.52 -7.79
N LEU A 103 -14.70 -17.06 -7.29
CA LEU A 103 -14.52 -15.74 -6.68
C LEU A 103 -14.43 -14.63 -7.73
N GLU A 104 -13.86 -14.90 -8.91
CA GLU A 104 -13.80 -13.95 -10.03
C GLU A 104 -15.19 -13.60 -10.58
N SER A 105 -16.19 -14.46 -10.34
CA SER A 105 -17.59 -14.26 -10.73
C SER A 105 -18.40 -13.38 -9.78
N GLN A 106 -17.80 -12.88 -8.69
CA GLN A 106 -18.49 -11.94 -7.81
C GLN A 106 -18.70 -10.59 -8.51
N ASP A 107 -19.96 -10.28 -8.84
CA ASP A 107 -20.39 -8.96 -9.30
C ASP A 107 -19.78 -7.88 -8.39
N LYS A 108 -19.01 -6.96 -8.99
CA LYS A 108 -18.39 -5.83 -8.30
C LYS A 108 -19.42 -5.16 -7.39
N SER A 109 -19.23 -5.27 -6.08
CA SER A 109 -20.17 -4.67 -5.11
C SER A 109 -20.36 -3.19 -5.46
N GLU A 110 -21.59 -2.67 -5.37
CA GLU A 110 -21.89 -1.28 -5.77
C GLU A 110 -21.17 -0.28 -4.84
N THR A 111 -19.92 0.06 -5.16
CA THR A 111 -19.04 0.97 -4.38
C THR A 111 -19.61 2.37 -4.20
N THR A 112 -20.61 2.76 -5.00
CA THR A 112 -21.39 3.98 -4.78
C THR A 112 -22.83 3.82 -5.29
N PHE A 113 -23.80 3.72 -4.38
CA PHE A 113 -25.22 3.67 -4.74
C PHE A 113 -25.74 5.05 -5.15
N LEU A 114 -25.65 5.37 -6.45
CA LEU A 114 -25.98 6.68 -7.04
C LEU A 114 -27.34 7.28 -6.64
N PRO A 115 -28.45 6.52 -6.48
CA PRO A 115 -29.73 7.08 -6.04
C PRO A 115 -29.65 7.76 -4.67
N GLU A 116 -28.79 7.25 -3.79
CA GLU A 116 -28.61 7.76 -2.44
C GLU A 116 -27.76 9.03 -2.43
N ALA A 117 -26.63 9.04 -3.16
CA ALA A 117 -25.84 10.25 -3.37
C ALA A 117 -26.68 11.38 -4.00
N ALA A 118 -27.56 11.06 -4.96
CA ALA A 118 -28.49 12.00 -5.56
C ALA A 118 -29.58 12.50 -4.59
N ALA A 119 -30.02 11.65 -3.66
CA ALA A 119 -30.98 12.01 -2.61
C ALA A 119 -30.36 12.85 -1.48
N ARG A 120 -29.09 12.62 -1.12
CA ARG A 120 -28.30 13.43 -0.16
C ARG A 120 -28.00 14.86 -0.68
N PHE A 121 -27.78 15.01 -1.99
CA PHE A 121 -27.27 16.24 -2.60
C PHE A 121 -28.11 17.51 -2.32
N PRO A 122 -29.46 17.53 -2.50
CA PRO A 122 -30.27 18.71 -2.18
C PRO A 122 -30.21 19.11 -0.71
N GLY A 123 -30.00 18.15 0.20
CA GLY A 123 -29.86 18.38 1.64
C GLY A 123 -28.54 19.03 1.99
N ILE A 124 -27.43 18.53 1.43
CA ILE A 124 -26.09 19.11 1.59
C ILE A 124 -26.05 20.55 1.04
N VAL A 125 -26.53 20.77 -0.19
CA VAL A 125 -26.62 22.13 -0.76
C VAL A 125 -27.51 23.03 0.09
N GLY A 126 -28.67 22.51 0.54
CA GLY A 126 -29.64 23.25 1.33
C GLY A 126 -29.07 23.77 2.65
N GLN A 127 -28.49 22.89 3.47
CA GLN A 127 -27.94 23.26 4.78
C GLN A 127 -26.76 24.24 4.67
N THR A 128 -25.86 24.04 3.71
CA THR A 128 -24.74 24.96 3.42
C THR A 128 -25.25 26.35 3.07
N VAL A 129 -26.28 26.45 2.22
CA VAL A 129 -26.90 27.73 1.85
C VAL A 129 -27.59 28.39 3.03
N ILE A 130 -28.33 27.64 3.86
CA ILE A 130 -29.03 28.16 5.05
C ILE A 130 -28.04 28.75 6.05
N LEU A 131 -27.04 27.96 6.46
CA LEU A 131 -26.06 28.33 7.47
C LEU A 131 -25.18 29.50 6.97
N GLY A 132 -24.60 29.36 5.77
CA GLY A 132 -23.74 30.38 5.17
C GLY A 132 -24.45 31.71 4.89
N SER A 133 -25.70 31.67 4.42
CA SER A 133 -26.51 32.88 4.25
C SER A 133 -26.86 33.55 5.57
N THR A 134 -27.10 32.77 6.63
CA THR A 134 -27.45 33.31 7.95
C THR A 134 -26.26 33.93 8.66
N ILE A 135 -25.08 33.28 8.60
CA ILE A 135 -23.81 33.85 9.09
C ILE A 135 -23.49 35.14 8.33
N SER A 136 -23.56 35.12 7.00
CA SER A 136 -23.30 36.30 6.15
C SER A 136 -24.29 37.45 6.41
N ALA A 137 -25.57 37.14 6.63
CA ALA A 137 -26.57 38.13 7.02
C ALA A 137 -26.25 38.83 8.34
N ILE A 138 -25.76 38.09 9.35
CA ILE A 138 -25.42 38.63 10.68
C ILE A 138 -24.12 39.42 10.62
N ALA A 139 -23.03 38.82 10.10
CA ALA A 139 -21.69 39.38 10.14
C ALA A 139 -21.50 40.56 9.17
N ILE A 140 -22.11 40.49 7.99
CA ILE A 140 -21.83 41.41 6.88
C ILE A 140 -22.99 42.38 6.68
N TRP A 141 -24.19 41.87 6.39
CA TRP A 141 -25.34 42.76 6.13
C TRP A 141 -25.78 43.52 7.38
N GLY A 142 -25.82 42.85 8.54
CA GLY A 142 -26.16 43.44 9.83
C GLY A 142 -25.25 44.59 10.27
N THR A 143 -23.98 44.59 9.85
CA THR A 143 -23.05 45.70 10.15
C THR A 143 -23.21 46.86 9.17
N GLN A 144 -23.51 46.60 7.89
CA GLN A 144 -23.61 47.64 6.87
C GLN A 144 -24.97 48.32 6.80
N ARG A 145 -26.07 47.62 7.15
CA ARG A 145 -27.43 48.18 7.20
C ARG A 145 -27.52 49.50 8.00
N LYS A 146 -26.65 49.69 9.00
CA LYS A 146 -26.63 50.87 9.88
C LYS A 146 -26.22 52.18 9.17
N HIS A 147 -25.57 52.11 8.01
CA HIS A 147 -25.07 53.30 7.30
C HIS A 147 -26.05 53.85 6.25
N PHE A 148 -27.18 53.18 6.00
CA PHE A 148 -28.20 53.68 5.07
C PHE A 148 -29.19 54.64 5.73
N GLY A 149 -29.49 55.75 5.05
CA GLY A 149 -30.61 56.62 5.38
C GLY A 149 -31.97 55.90 5.28
N LYS A 150 -33.00 56.40 5.98
CA LYS A 150 -34.30 55.72 6.11
C LYS A 150 -34.93 55.33 4.76
N GLU A 151 -34.83 56.17 3.74
CA GLU A 151 -35.41 55.99 2.41
C GLU A 151 -34.72 54.89 1.60
N ASN A 152 -33.39 54.94 1.50
CA ASN A 152 -32.62 53.90 0.81
C ASN A 152 -32.73 52.55 1.54
N LEU A 153 -32.85 52.59 2.87
CA LEU A 153 -33.06 51.41 3.70
C LEU A 153 -34.45 50.77 3.47
N THR A 154 -35.54 51.54 3.34
CA THR A 154 -36.86 50.98 3.00
C THR A 154 -36.89 50.40 1.58
N LEU A 155 -36.30 51.11 0.60
CA LEU A 155 -36.18 50.68 -0.80
C LEU A 155 -35.49 49.31 -0.95
N ILE A 156 -34.36 49.11 -0.27
CA ILE A 156 -33.61 47.85 -0.36
C ILE A 156 -34.17 46.75 0.54
N ASN A 157 -34.79 47.07 1.68
CA ASN A 157 -35.26 46.07 2.66
C ASN A 157 -36.31 45.11 2.08
N GLN A 158 -37.20 45.57 1.19
CA GLN A 158 -38.17 44.67 0.52
C GLN A 158 -37.45 43.67 -0.40
N THR A 159 -36.48 44.14 -1.19
CA THR A 159 -35.68 43.30 -2.09
C THR A 159 -34.82 42.31 -1.30
N TYR A 160 -34.13 42.77 -0.26
CA TYR A 160 -33.34 41.94 0.65
C TYR A 160 -34.19 40.83 1.28
N ARG A 161 -35.32 41.18 1.92
CA ARG A 161 -36.22 40.20 2.54
C ARG A 161 -36.71 39.18 1.51
N SER A 162 -37.15 39.63 0.34
CA SER A 162 -37.63 38.73 -0.72
C SER A 162 -36.54 37.78 -1.23
N LYS A 163 -35.32 38.28 -1.48
CA LYS A 163 -34.22 37.45 -1.99
C LYS A 163 -33.67 36.49 -0.94
N PHE A 164 -33.48 36.96 0.30
CA PHE A 164 -33.08 36.10 1.43
C PHE A 164 -34.09 34.99 1.65
N SER A 165 -35.39 35.33 1.80
CA SER A 165 -36.45 34.35 2.06
C SER A 165 -36.60 33.34 0.91
N LYS A 166 -36.47 33.77 -0.35
CA LYS A 166 -36.52 32.85 -1.50
C LYS A 166 -35.36 31.85 -1.50
N ILE A 167 -34.13 32.29 -1.24
CA ILE A 167 -32.97 31.40 -1.26
C ILE A 167 -32.99 30.43 -0.09
N THR A 168 -33.23 30.92 1.14
CA THR A 168 -33.32 30.03 2.30
C THR A 168 -34.56 29.14 2.27
N GLY A 169 -35.65 29.58 1.63
CA GLY A 169 -36.85 28.77 1.42
C GLY A 169 -36.62 27.63 0.43
N VAL A 170 -36.03 27.92 -0.75
CA VAL A 170 -35.64 26.88 -1.72
C VAL A 170 -34.64 25.90 -1.09
N ALA A 171 -33.67 26.40 -0.33
CA ALA A 171 -32.72 25.57 0.39
C ALA A 171 -33.39 24.66 1.45
N LEU A 172 -34.33 25.19 2.24
CA LEU A 172 -35.11 24.41 3.22
C LEU A 172 -36.01 23.36 2.57
N VAL A 173 -36.62 23.67 1.42
CA VAL A 173 -37.35 22.68 0.62
C VAL A 173 -36.40 21.62 0.09
N GLY A 174 -35.18 21.97 -0.33
CA GLY A 174 -34.14 21.01 -0.70
C GLY A 174 -33.79 20.04 0.42
N VAL A 175 -33.57 20.53 1.65
CA VAL A 175 -33.37 19.67 2.83
C VAL A 175 -34.58 18.80 3.11
N LEU A 176 -35.79 19.36 3.10
CA LEU A 176 -37.02 18.60 3.38
C LEU A 176 -37.24 17.47 2.36
N VAL A 177 -37.07 17.76 1.05
CA VAL A 177 -37.18 16.77 -0.03
C VAL A 177 -36.09 15.71 0.12
N SER A 178 -34.84 16.10 0.39
CA SER A 178 -33.74 15.18 0.68
C SER A 178 -34.10 14.21 1.81
N ASN A 179 -34.65 14.70 2.93
CA ASN A 179 -35.07 13.85 4.05
C ASN A 179 -36.11 12.79 3.64
N PHE A 180 -37.12 13.17 2.84
CA PHE A 180 -38.16 12.21 2.40
C PHE A 180 -37.65 11.23 1.33
N VAL A 181 -36.87 11.71 0.36
CA VAL A 181 -36.31 10.85 -0.69
C VAL A 181 -35.31 9.87 -0.09
N MET A 182 -34.51 10.28 0.90
CA MET A 182 -33.58 9.38 1.59
C MET A 182 -34.28 8.24 2.32
N ILE A 183 -35.36 8.52 3.06
CA ILE A 183 -36.17 7.46 3.67
C ILE A 183 -36.75 6.53 2.59
N ALA A 184 -37.24 7.06 1.47
CA ALA A 184 -37.78 6.24 0.37
C ALA A 184 -36.70 5.38 -0.32
N VAL A 185 -35.52 5.94 -0.59
CA VAL A 185 -34.37 5.21 -1.18
C VAL A 185 -33.93 4.09 -0.26
N GLN A 186 -33.82 4.35 1.05
CA GLN A 186 -33.46 3.34 2.05
C GLN A 186 -34.55 2.28 2.25
N THR A 187 -35.84 2.66 2.21
CA THR A 187 -36.98 1.71 2.21
C THR A 187 -36.86 0.73 1.04
N VAL A 188 -36.51 1.22 -0.16
CA VAL A 188 -36.29 0.38 -1.35
C VAL A 188 -35.03 -0.47 -1.20
N ARG A 189 -33.90 0.10 -0.73
CA ARG A 189 -32.61 -0.60 -0.59
C ARG A 189 -32.63 -1.73 0.44
N LEU A 190 -33.43 -1.56 1.51
CA LEU A 190 -33.59 -2.55 2.58
C LEU A 190 -34.80 -3.48 2.39
N GLU A 191 -35.59 -3.29 1.33
CA GLU A 191 -36.80 -4.07 1.01
C GLU A 191 -37.83 -4.14 2.17
N THR A 192 -37.83 -3.13 3.04
CA THR A 192 -38.56 -3.10 4.32
C THR A 192 -39.59 -1.97 4.37
N SER A 193 -40.32 -1.78 5.48
CA SER A 193 -41.25 -0.66 5.61
C SER A 193 -40.54 0.63 6.09
N PRO A 194 -41.04 1.83 5.74
CA PRO A 194 -40.46 3.08 6.23
C PRO A 194 -40.45 3.24 7.76
N ILE A 195 -41.28 2.47 8.48
CA ILE A 195 -41.34 2.48 9.94
C ILE A 195 -40.13 1.71 10.51
N ASP A 196 -39.78 0.60 9.88
CA ASP A 196 -38.65 -0.25 10.29
C ASP A 196 -37.32 0.47 9.97
N VAL A 197 -37.24 1.15 8.82
CA VAL A 197 -36.12 2.07 8.50
C VAL A 197 -35.95 3.14 9.59
N LEU A 198 -37.05 3.72 10.09
CA LEU A 198 -36.99 4.73 11.17
C LEU A 198 -36.64 4.15 12.55
N GLY A 199 -36.72 2.82 12.72
CA GLY A 199 -36.28 2.10 13.93
C GLY A 199 -34.77 1.97 14.03
N THR A 200 -34.06 1.99 12.91
CA THR A 200 -32.59 1.93 12.86
C THR A 200 -31.92 3.14 13.51
N THR A 201 -30.68 2.97 13.93
CA THR A 201 -29.76 4.03 14.38
C THR A 201 -29.65 5.21 13.40
N PHE A 202 -29.42 4.94 12.11
CA PHE A 202 -29.35 5.98 11.08
C PHE A 202 -30.74 6.65 10.85
N GLY A 203 -31.81 5.87 10.91
CA GLY A 203 -33.20 6.33 10.79
C GLY A 203 -33.62 7.29 11.90
N ALA A 204 -33.20 7.03 13.14
CA ALA A 204 -33.39 7.93 14.28
C ALA A 204 -32.68 9.29 14.05
N THR A 205 -31.49 9.28 13.44
CA THR A 205 -30.79 10.52 13.04
C THR A 205 -31.53 11.27 11.94
N TRP A 206 -32.10 10.59 10.94
CA TRP A 206 -32.97 11.23 9.93
C TRP A 206 -34.25 11.80 10.53
N LEU A 207 -34.86 11.14 11.52
CA LEU A 207 -36.01 11.66 12.25
C LEU A 207 -35.64 12.95 13.00
N MET A 208 -34.50 12.99 13.68
CA MET A 208 -33.98 14.21 14.31
C MET A 208 -33.74 15.31 13.26
N ARG A 209 -33.12 15.00 12.12
CA ARG A 209 -32.92 15.93 11.00
C ARG A 209 -34.25 16.47 10.45
N MET A 210 -35.29 15.63 10.35
CA MET A 210 -36.63 16.02 9.93
C MET A 210 -37.26 17.00 10.93
N ILE A 211 -37.19 16.73 12.24
CA ILE A 211 -37.68 17.61 13.30
C ILE A 211 -36.97 18.97 13.25
N ILE A 212 -35.64 18.98 13.14
CA ILE A 212 -34.82 20.20 12.98
C ILE A 212 -35.24 20.99 11.74
N THR A 213 -35.50 20.31 10.62
CA THR A 213 -35.95 20.93 9.36
C THR A 213 -37.34 21.57 9.50
N ILE A 214 -38.28 20.90 10.19
CA ILE A 214 -39.62 21.45 10.49
C ILE A 214 -39.52 22.68 11.39
N ILE A 215 -38.65 22.66 12.41
CA ILE A 215 -38.39 23.82 13.27
C ILE A 215 -37.82 24.98 12.45
N LEU A 216 -36.87 24.73 11.53
CA LEU A 216 -36.34 25.75 10.63
C LEU A 216 -37.40 26.33 9.68
N LEU A 217 -38.31 25.50 9.15
CA LEU A 217 -39.46 25.97 8.36
C LEU A 217 -40.38 26.88 9.18
N GLY A 218 -40.67 26.52 10.43
CA GLY A 218 -41.42 27.36 11.37
C GLY A 218 -40.74 28.71 11.64
N ILE A 219 -39.43 28.71 11.87
CA ILE A 219 -38.60 29.91 12.00
C ILE A 219 -38.63 30.74 10.70
N TRP A 220 -38.53 30.10 9.54
CA TRP A 220 -38.55 30.75 8.23
C TRP A 220 -39.89 31.47 7.96
N PHE A 221 -41.03 30.81 8.18
CA PHE A 221 -42.36 31.44 8.09
C PHE A 221 -42.52 32.59 9.11
N TRP A 222 -42.01 32.43 10.33
CA TRP A 222 -42.01 33.49 11.34
C TRP A 222 -41.15 34.70 10.93
N MET A 223 -39.98 34.46 10.31
CA MET A 223 -39.11 35.50 9.74
C MET A 223 -39.77 36.20 8.55
N GLU A 224 -40.46 35.48 7.67
CA GLU A 224 -41.18 36.06 6.55
C GLU A 224 -42.23 37.07 7.02
N ARG A 225 -42.97 36.76 8.10
CA ARG A 225 -43.94 37.68 8.71
C ARG A 225 -43.32 38.93 9.36
N LYS A 226 -41.99 39.08 9.44
CA LYS A 226 -41.35 40.28 10.00
C LYS A 226 -41.07 41.33 8.91
N PRO A 227 -41.43 42.62 9.13
CA PRO A 227 -41.17 43.69 8.15
C PRO A 227 -39.67 43.97 7.96
N HIS A 228 -38.87 43.72 8.99
CA HIS A 228 -37.42 43.96 9.01
C HIS A 228 -36.69 42.75 9.63
N LEU A 229 -35.71 42.21 8.92
CA LEU A 229 -34.79 41.20 9.42
C LEU A 229 -33.58 41.89 10.07
N THR A 230 -33.34 41.61 11.35
CA THR A 230 -32.22 42.13 12.16
C THR A 230 -31.44 40.96 12.75
N ASN A 231 -30.21 41.18 13.23
CA ASN A 231 -29.35 40.10 13.73
C ASN A 231 -30.05 39.23 14.80
N LYS A 232 -30.80 39.85 15.73
CA LYS A 232 -31.62 39.13 16.74
C LYS A 232 -32.69 38.20 16.14
N LYS A 233 -33.15 38.46 14.91
CA LYS A 233 -34.14 37.63 14.19
C LYS A 233 -33.50 36.56 13.30
N HIS A 234 -32.21 36.69 12.98
CA HIS A 234 -31.43 35.64 12.33
C HIS A 234 -30.87 34.63 13.33
N ALA A 235 -30.70 35.01 14.61
CA ALA A 235 -30.13 34.14 15.64
C ALA A 235 -30.85 32.79 15.84
N PRO A 236 -32.20 32.68 15.84
CA PRO A 236 -32.86 31.38 15.95
C PRO A 236 -32.53 30.46 14.77
N MET A 237 -32.50 31.00 13.56
CA MET A 237 -32.14 30.26 12.35
C MET A 237 -30.70 29.78 12.40
N LEU A 238 -29.77 30.61 12.90
CA LEU A 238 -28.37 30.25 13.09
C LEU A 238 -28.22 29.03 14.02
N ILE A 239 -28.78 29.10 15.23
CA ILE A 239 -28.66 28.05 16.25
C ILE A 239 -29.18 26.72 15.72
N VAL A 240 -30.38 26.71 15.12
CA VAL A 240 -30.97 25.46 14.61
C VAL A 240 -30.25 24.98 13.34
N SER A 241 -29.67 25.86 12.53
CA SER A 241 -28.83 25.45 11.38
C SER A 241 -27.46 24.86 11.77
N LEU A 242 -26.94 25.19 12.95
CA LEU A 242 -25.76 24.52 13.51
C LEU A 242 -26.11 23.10 13.99
N ALA A 243 -27.26 22.92 14.63
CA ALA A 243 -27.78 21.58 14.94
C ALA A 243 -28.04 20.76 13.66
N LEU A 244 -28.53 21.39 12.59
CA LEU A 244 -28.73 20.73 11.30
C LEU A 244 -27.42 20.20 10.71
N ILE A 245 -26.35 21.01 10.69
CA ILE A 245 -25.09 20.55 10.09
C ILE A 245 -24.37 19.49 10.94
N PHE A 246 -24.56 19.50 12.27
CA PHE A 246 -24.11 18.42 13.15
C PHE A 246 -24.71 17.06 12.74
N THR A 247 -25.95 17.01 12.26
CA THR A 247 -26.55 15.75 11.75
C THR A 247 -25.81 15.17 10.54
N THR A 248 -25.07 15.98 9.78
CA THR A 248 -24.26 15.49 8.65
C THR A 248 -22.95 14.88 9.12
N THR A 249 -22.35 15.43 10.18
CA THR A 249 -21.17 14.83 10.81
C THR A 249 -21.46 13.45 11.40
N MET A 250 -22.66 13.24 11.97
CA MET A 250 -23.07 11.92 12.45
C MET A 250 -23.32 10.89 11.32
N PHE A 251 -23.37 11.32 10.05
CA PHE A 251 -23.43 10.46 8.86
C PHE A 251 -22.08 10.42 8.10
N GLY A 252 -21.02 10.99 8.68
CA GLY A 252 -19.71 11.07 8.03
C GLY A 252 -18.73 10.05 8.61
N HIS A 253 -17.79 9.59 7.78
CA HIS A 253 -16.71 8.66 8.15
C HIS A 253 -15.94 9.05 9.43
N GLY A 254 -15.90 10.33 9.80
CA GLY A 254 -15.34 10.79 11.07
C GLY A 254 -16.01 10.22 12.33
N THR A 255 -17.25 9.72 12.24
CA THR A 255 -17.93 8.98 13.30
C THR A 255 -17.64 7.47 13.28
N ALA A 256 -17.30 6.89 12.12
CA ALA A 256 -16.90 5.48 12.01
C ALA A 256 -15.60 5.17 12.77
N SER A 257 -14.69 6.14 12.87
CA SER A 257 -13.40 5.98 13.56
C SER A 257 -13.46 5.77 15.08
N GLU A 258 -14.65 5.84 15.71
CA GLU A 258 -14.92 5.90 17.16
C GLU A 258 -14.19 7.01 17.96
N LEU A 259 -13.25 7.72 17.34
CA LEU A 259 -12.45 8.80 17.93
C LEU A 259 -13.23 10.14 17.92
N ALA A 260 -13.09 10.91 19.00
CA ALA A 260 -13.70 12.23 19.09
C ALA A 260 -13.05 13.28 18.14
N ALA A 261 -11.77 13.11 17.78
CA ALA A 261 -11.04 14.10 17.00
C ALA A 261 -11.50 14.21 15.52
N PRO A 262 -11.67 13.11 14.76
CA PRO A 262 -12.18 13.16 13.38
C PRO A 262 -13.60 13.74 13.30
N MET A 263 -14.48 13.37 14.23
CA MET A 263 -15.83 13.93 14.34
C MET A 263 -15.81 15.47 14.53
N ILE A 264 -14.94 15.99 15.41
CA ILE A 264 -14.79 17.44 15.63
C ILE A 264 -14.24 18.13 14.37
N LEU A 265 -13.26 17.51 13.70
CA LEU A 265 -12.65 18.05 12.47
C LEU A 265 -13.66 18.14 11.33
N ASP A 266 -14.48 17.11 11.11
CA ASP A 266 -15.54 17.14 10.10
C ASP A 266 -16.59 18.23 10.38
N TYR A 267 -17.08 18.32 11.61
CA TYR A 267 -18.07 19.35 11.98
C TYR A 267 -17.53 20.77 11.72
N VAL A 268 -16.26 21.02 12.06
CA VAL A 268 -15.57 22.29 11.76
C VAL A 268 -15.39 22.49 10.25
N HIS A 269 -15.02 21.45 9.50
CA HIS A 269 -14.89 21.50 8.03
C HIS A 269 -16.22 21.88 7.36
N ASN A 270 -17.32 21.21 7.71
CA ASN A 270 -18.66 21.45 7.17
C ASN A 270 -19.20 22.84 7.53
N LEU A 271 -18.96 23.33 8.76
CA LEU A 271 -19.28 24.70 9.17
C LEU A 271 -18.55 25.73 8.30
N LEU A 272 -17.26 25.56 8.06
CA LEU A 272 -16.43 26.52 7.32
C LEU A 272 -16.69 26.48 5.81
N ALA A 273 -16.94 25.30 5.25
CA ALA A 273 -17.43 25.14 3.87
C ALA A 273 -18.75 25.90 3.68
N SER A 274 -19.63 25.90 4.70
CA SER A 274 -20.88 26.66 4.70
C SER A 274 -20.65 28.17 4.74
N VAL A 275 -19.70 28.65 5.58
CA VAL A 275 -19.28 30.07 5.60
C VAL A 275 -18.77 30.52 4.23
N TRP A 276 -18.01 29.67 3.52
CA TRP A 276 -17.47 29.96 2.20
C TRP A 276 -18.54 29.91 1.11
N ILE A 277 -19.05 28.72 0.78
CA ILE A 277 -19.92 28.45 -0.38
C ILE A 277 -21.30 29.12 -0.21
N GLY A 278 -21.94 28.93 0.94
CA GLY A 278 -23.21 29.58 1.26
C GLY A 278 -23.07 31.11 1.34
N GLY A 279 -21.89 31.60 1.74
CA GLY A 279 -21.51 33.00 1.61
C GLY A 279 -21.50 33.50 0.16
N VAL A 280 -20.86 32.78 -0.78
CA VAL A 280 -20.80 33.18 -2.21
C VAL A 280 -22.22 33.29 -2.78
N ILE A 281 -23.08 32.32 -2.47
CA ILE A 281 -24.47 32.26 -2.92
C ILE A 281 -25.28 33.44 -2.35
N PHE A 282 -25.18 33.71 -1.06
CA PHE A 282 -25.80 34.89 -0.43
C PHE A 282 -25.35 36.19 -1.11
N PHE A 283 -24.07 36.31 -1.43
CA PHE A 283 -23.52 37.46 -2.13
C PHE A 283 -24.06 37.65 -3.54
N ALA A 284 -23.97 36.61 -4.36
CA ALA A 284 -24.35 36.65 -5.78
C ALA A 284 -25.86 36.84 -5.99
N PHE A 285 -26.69 36.31 -5.09
CA PHE A 285 -28.13 36.22 -5.29
C PHE A 285 -29.01 36.99 -4.26
N VAL A 286 -28.49 37.36 -3.08
CA VAL A 286 -29.15 38.31 -2.15
C VAL A 286 -28.56 39.71 -2.28
N ILE A 287 -27.26 39.88 -2.03
CA ILE A 287 -26.65 41.21 -1.88
C ILE A 287 -26.58 41.97 -3.20
N LEU A 288 -25.99 41.40 -4.26
CA LEU A 288 -25.87 42.10 -5.54
C LEU A 288 -27.24 42.54 -6.13
N PRO A 289 -28.31 41.70 -6.13
CA PRO A 289 -29.63 42.13 -6.58
C PRO A 289 -30.31 43.16 -5.66
N THR A 290 -29.98 43.16 -4.36
CA THR A 290 -30.48 44.15 -3.40
C THR A 290 -29.87 45.52 -3.66
N LEU A 291 -28.55 45.59 -3.81
CA LEU A 291 -27.82 46.84 -4.08
C LEU A 291 -28.08 47.39 -5.49
N ALA A 292 -28.56 46.57 -6.42
CA ALA A 292 -28.98 47.02 -7.74
C ALA A 292 -30.21 47.96 -7.75
N LYS A 293 -30.86 48.18 -6.59
CA LYS A 293 -31.95 49.16 -6.41
C LYS A 293 -31.48 50.55 -5.97
N LEU A 294 -30.23 50.68 -5.53
CA LEU A 294 -29.66 51.96 -5.11
C LEU A 294 -29.14 52.76 -6.31
N ASP A 295 -29.00 54.07 -6.13
CA ASP A 295 -28.24 54.90 -7.05
C ASP A 295 -26.79 54.39 -7.21
N TRP A 296 -26.18 54.65 -8.36
CA TRP A 296 -24.87 54.13 -8.73
C TRP A 296 -23.80 54.44 -7.68
N MET A 297 -23.80 55.65 -7.10
CA MET A 297 -22.76 56.07 -6.16
C MET A 297 -22.88 55.36 -4.80
N GLU A 298 -24.10 55.21 -4.26
CA GLU A 298 -24.32 54.46 -3.02
C GLU A 298 -24.06 52.96 -3.20
N LYS A 299 -24.48 52.42 -4.35
CA LYS A 299 -24.27 51.03 -4.74
C LYS A 299 -22.77 50.68 -4.76
N GLU A 300 -21.94 51.48 -5.42
CA GLU A 300 -20.49 51.22 -5.47
C GLU A 300 -19.81 51.37 -4.12
N LYS A 301 -20.11 52.45 -3.37
CA LYS A 301 -19.61 52.65 -1.99
C LYS A 301 -19.94 51.45 -1.10
N THR A 302 -21.18 50.96 -1.15
CA THR A 302 -21.60 49.82 -0.32
C THR A 302 -20.93 48.52 -0.75
N VAL A 303 -20.84 48.24 -2.06
CA VAL A 303 -20.13 47.05 -2.56
C VAL A 303 -18.68 47.05 -2.07
N LEU A 304 -17.97 48.18 -2.19
CA LEU A 304 -16.59 48.32 -1.72
C LEU A 304 -16.44 48.21 -0.20
N ALA A 305 -17.40 48.68 0.59
CA ALA A 305 -17.39 48.57 2.06
C ALA A 305 -17.70 47.15 2.56
N ILE A 306 -18.51 46.40 1.82
CA ILE A 306 -18.87 45.01 2.13
C ILE A 306 -17.71 44.07 1.79
N LEU A 307 -17.05 44.28 0.66
CA LEU A 307 -16.26 43.25 -0.01
C LEU A 307 -15.00 42.78 0.75
N PRO A 308 -14.17 43.67 1.36
CA PRO A 308 -13.05 43.25 2.21
C PRO A 308 -13.46 42.48 3.46
N ARG A 309 -14.70 42.70 3.95
CA ARG A 309 -15.23 41.99 5.13
C ARG A 309 -15.58 40.55 4.78
N TYR A 310 -16.18 40.35 3.61
CA TYR A 310 -16.43 39.01 3.08
C TYR A 310 -15.13 38.28 2.74
N SER A 311 -14.22 38.93 2.00
CA SER A 311 -12.93 38.34 1.64
C SER A 311 -12.16 37.89 2.87
N GLY A 312 -12.09 38.70 3.93
CA GLY A 312 -11.40 38.32 5.17
C GLY A 312 -12.04 37.12 5.88
N MET A 313 -13.37 37.04 5.91
CA MET A 313 -14.11 35.89 6.48
C MET A 313 -13.84 34.61 5.69
N VAL A 314 -13.85 34.69 4.35
CA VAL A 314 -13.53 33.56 3.46
C VAL A 314 -12.06 33.14 3.60
N THR A 315 -11.12 34.08 3.70
CA THR A 315 -9.70 33.74 3.87
C THR A 315 -9.43 33.01 5.19
N ILE A 316 -10.07 33.40 6.30
CA ILE A 316 -9.99 32.64 7.57
C ILE A 316 -10.57 31.24 7.38
N ALA A 317 -11.75 31.12 6.77
CA ALA A 317 -12.39 29.82 6.54
C ALA A 317 -11.51 28.90 5.67
N LEU A 318 -10.93 29.43 4.59
CA LEU A 318 -10.00 28.71 3.72
C LEU A 318 -8.73 28.26 4.45
N GLY A 319 -8.12 29.14 5.26
CA GLY A 319 -6.92 28.79 6.02
C GLY A 319 -7.14 27.62 6.98
N ILE A 320 -8.31 27.54 7.61
CA ILE A 320 -8.67 26.42 8.48
C ILE A 320 -9.11 25.18 7.67
N LEU A 321 -9.84 25.35 6.55
CA LEU A 321 -10.23 24.23 5.66
C LEU A 321 -9.03 23.49 5.06
N ILE A 322 -7.93 24.20 4.78
CA ILE A 322 -6.66 23.62 4.32
C ILE A 322 -6.00 22.75 5.41
N ILE A 323 -6.30 22.99 6.70
CA ILE A 323 -5.86 22.14 7.81
C ILE A 323 -6.85 20.98 7.99
N THR A 324 -8.14 21.28 8.20
CA THR A 324 -9.10 20.25 8.61
C THR A 324 -9.40 19.22 7.54
N GLY A 325 -9.30 19.56 6.25
CA GLY A 325 -9.51 18.59 5.17
C GLY A 325 -8.45 17.49 5.17
N PRO A 326 -7.16 17.81 5.00
CA PRO A 326 -6.10 16.81 5.00
C PRO A 326 -5.85 16.14 6.36
N THR A 327 -6.09 16.81 7.49
CA THR A 327 -6.03 16.15 8.81
C THR A 327 -7.19 15.17 9.01
N LEU A 328 -8.40 15.47 8.53
CA LEU A 328 -9.50 14.51 8.55
C LEU A 328 -9.21 13.30 7.67
N LEU A 329 -8.66 13.51 6.47
CA LEU A 329 -8.25 12.42 5.59
C LEU A 329 -7.21 11.52 6.27
N TRP A 330 -6.15 12.08 6.87
CA TRP A 330 -5.13 11.31 7.60
C TRP A 330 -5.67 10.38 8.70
N PHE A 331 -6.78 10.76 9.35
CA PHE A 331 -7.43 9.93 10.37
C PHE A 331 -8.33 8.83 9.79
N LEU A 332 -8.65 8.88 8.50
CA LEU A 332 -9.56 7.94 7.81
C LEU A 332 -8.81 7.03 6.84
N GLU A 333 -7.78 7.57 6.18
CA GLU A 333 -6.86 6.85 5.32
C GLU A 333 -5.50 7.57 5.37
N SER A 334 -4.44 6.81 5.61
CA SER A 334 -3.08 7.33 5.74
C SER A 334 -2.12 6.78 4.68
N ASP A 335 -2.51 5.73 3.96
CA ASP A 335 -1.76 5.26 2.80
C ASP A 335 -2.06 6.12 1.57
N VAL A 336 -0.99 6.65 0.97
CA VAL A 336 -1.06 7.48 -0.24
C VAL A 336 -1.42 6.63 -1.46
N THR A 337 -0.98 5.36 -1.52
CA THR A 337 -1.23 4.45 -2.65
C THR A 337 -2.71 4.09 -2.74
N SER A 338 -3.30 3.65 -1.62
CA SER A 338 -4.73 3.43 -1.42
C SER A 338 -5.55 4.68 -1.78
N ILE A 339 -5.12 5.88 -1.39
CA ILE A 339 -5.77 7.13 -1.82
C ILE A 339 -5.61 7.37 -3.33
N THR A 340 -4.46 7.12 -3.96
CA THR A 340 -4.31 7.42 -5.39
C THR A 340 -5.06 6.45 -6.31
N ASN A 341 -5.23 5.19 -5.89
CA ASN A 341 -5.81 4.13 -6.73
C ASN A 341 -7.32 3.91 -6.50
N SER A 342 -7.92 4.50 -5.45
CA SER A 342 -9.35 4.35 -5.12
C SER A 342 -10.27 5.33 -5.85
N ALA A 343 -11.53 4.93 -6.05
CA ALA A 343 -12.59 5.80 -6.57
C ALA A 343 -12.90 6.94 -5.58
N TYR A 344 -12.81 6.64 -4.28
CA TYR A 344 -12.84 7.63 -3.20
C TYR A 344 -11.79 8.73 -3.38
N GLY A 345 -10.54 8.35 -3.65
CA GLY A 345 -9.45 9.29 -3.90
C GLY A 345 -9.63 10.16 -5.14
N PHE A 346 -10.12 9.59 -6.25
CA PHE A 346 -10.48 10.37 -7.43
C PHE A 346 -11.49 11.48 -7.10
N LEU A 347 -12.50 11.19 -6.28
CA LEU A 347 -13.47 12.19 -5.82
C LEU A 347 -12.82 13.25 -4.89
N ILE A 348 -11.81 12.90 -4.10
CA ILE A 348 -10.99 13.88 -3.35
C ILE A 348 -10.23 14.80 -4.30
N PHE A 349 -9.54 14.28 -5.32
CA PHE A 349 -8.84 15.10 -6.30
C PHE A 349 -9.81 16.03 -7.05
N ALA A 350 -11.00 15.54 -7.43
CA ALA A 350 -12.06 16.36 -8.01
C ALA A 350 -12.54 17.47 -7.06
N LYS A 351 -12.71 17.17 -5.76
CA LYS A 351 -13.06 18.16 -4.70
C LYS A 351 -11.99 19.23 -4.57
N ILE A 352 -10.71 18.86 -4.54
CA ILE A 352 -9.56 19.78 -4.45
C ILE A 352 -9.49 20.67 -5.71
N PHE A 353 -9.61 20.07 -6.90
CA PHE A 353 -9.58 20.80 -8.17
C PHE A 353 -10.69 21.86 -8.28
N LEU A 354 -11.93 21.49 -7.95
CA LEU A 354 -13.06 22.42 -7.92
C LEU A 354 -12.88 23.53 -6.87
N ALA A 355 -12.32 23.21 -5.70
CA ALA A 355 -11.98 24.20 -4.68
C ALA A 355 -10.89 25.18 -5.18
N LEU A 356 -9.85 24.69 -5.86
CA LEU A 356 -8.81 25.52 -6.48
C LEU A 356 -9.39 26.45 -7.57
N ILE A 357 -10.34 25.99 -8.39
CA ILE A 357 -11.08 26.85 -9.34
C ILE A 357 -11.83 27.96 -8.59
N MET A 358 -12.52 27.65 -7.49
CA MET A 358 -13.22 28.66 -6.69
C MET A 358 -12.26 29.67 -6.06
N ILE A 359 -11.11 29.23 -5.55
CA ILE A 359 -10.05 30.10 -5.01
C ILE A 359 -9.48 30.99 -6.12
N GLY A 360 -9.20 30.43 -7.30
CA GLY A 360 -8.72 31.14 -8.48
C GLY A 360 -9.70 32.22 -8.96
N LEU A 361 -11.00 31.92 -9.01
CA LEU A 361 -12.05 32.90 -9.31
C LEU A 361 -12.11 34.02 -8.25
N GLY A 362 -11.96 33.68 -6.97
CA GLY A 362 -11.87 34.64 -5.87
C GLY A 362 -10.63 35.55 -5.94
N ALA A 363 -9.47 34.99 -6.27
CA ALA A 363 -8.23 35.72 -6.47
C ALA A 363 -8.29 36.63 -7.70
N TYR A 364 -8.74 36.11 -8.85
CA TYR A 364 -8.99 36.89 -10.07
C TYR A 364 -9.88 38.09 -9.76
N PHE A 365 -10.98 37.86 -9.05
CA PHE A 365 -11.90 38.89 -8.61
C PHE A 365 -11.21 39.96 -7.72
N GLN A 366 -10.42 39.55 -6.72
CA GLN A 366 -9.73 40.48 -5.81
C GLN A 366 -8.66 41.31 -6.54
N PHE A 367 -7.90 40.71 -7.46
CA PHE A 367 -6.78 41.39 -8.14
C PHE A 367 -7.18 42.16 -9.39
N LYS A 368 -8.10 41.64 -10.23
CA LYS A 368 -8.49 42.25 -11.52
C LYS A 368 -9.75 43.11 -11.43
N VAL A 369 -10.64 42.90 -10.45
CA VAL A 369 -11.89 43.68 -10.30
C VAL A 369 -11.80 44.67 -9.13
N GLN A 370 -11.51 44.19 -7.92
CA GLN A 370 -11.52 45.05 -6.73
C GLN A 370 -10.36 46.07 -6.70
N ARG A 371 -9.11 45.65 -6.95
CA ARG A 371 -7.94 46.54 -6.88
C ARG A 371 -8.02 47.76 -7.83
N PRO A 372 -8.44 47.63 -9.12
CA PRO A 372 -8.65 48.79 -9.98
C PRO A 372 -9.83 49.67 -9.55
N ALA A 373 -10.94 49.08 -9.09
CA ALA A 373 -12.12 49.84 -8.64
C ALA A 373 -11.78 50.75 -7.45
N VAL A 374 -11.06 50.25 -6.44
CA VAL A 374 -10.59 51.04 -5.29
C VAL A 374 -9.63 52.16 -5.72
N LYS A 375 -8.73 51.90 -6.68
CA LYS A 375 -7.80 52.91 -7.23
C LYS A 375 -8.57 54.04 -7.92
N ASN A 376 -9.54 53.70 -8.77
CA ASN A 376 -10.30 54.66 -9.55
C ASN A 376 -11.26 55.49 -8.68
N LEU A 377 -11.94 54.87 -7.70
CA LEU A 377 -12.79 55.59 -6.76
C LEU A 377 -12.00 56.60 -5.92
N GLY A 378 -10.80 56.22 -5.46
CA GLY A 378 -9.90 57.13 -4.75
C GLY A 378 -9.45 58.32 -5.61
N GLY A 379 -9.26 58.12 -6.92
CA GLY A 379 -8.98 59.20 -7.87
C GLY A 379 -10.16 60.15 -8.07
N ALA A 380 -11.37 59.60 -8.23
CA ALA A 380 -12.60 60.39 -8.40
C ALA A 380 -12.94 61.24 -7.15
N ILE A 381 -12.79 60.66 -5.95
CA ILE A 381 -12.97 61.39 -4.68
C ILE A 381 -11.87 62.44 -4.50
N GLY A 382 -10.61 62.12 -4.83
CA GLY A 382 -9.50 63.08 -4.79
C GLY A 382 -9.72 64.29 -5.68
N ALA A 383 -10.21 64.09 -6.91
CA ALA A 383 -10.55 65.15 -7.84
C ALA A 383 -11.70 66.04 -7.33
N GLY A 384 -12.69 65.46 -6.64
CA GLY A 384 -13.83 66.20 -6.07
C GLY A 384 -13.52 66.95 -4.75
N VAL A 385 -12.49 66.55 -4.00
CA VAL A 385 -12.20 67.11 -2.66
C VAL A 385 -10.97 68.04 -2.65
N PHE A 386 -9.97 67.84 -3.51
CA PHE A 386 -8.69 68.55 -3.42
C PHE A 386 -8.35 69.52 -4.55
N GLY A 387 -9.23 69.76 -5.53
CA GLY A 387 -9.21 71.00 -6.33
C GLY A 387 -7.93 71.38 -7.08
N PHE A 388 -7.03 70.43 -7.38
CA PHE A 388 -5.80 70.67 -8.14
C PHE A 388 -5.89 70.05 -9.54
N GLY A 389 -6.45 70.83 -10.47
CA GLY A 389 -6.57 70.55 -11.90
C GLY A 389 -7.43 71.64 -12.54
N GLU A 390 -6.91 72.33 -13.56
CA GLU A 390 -7.54 73.56 -14.05
C GLU A 390 -8.90 73.33 -14.73
N LYS A 391 -9.90 74.10 -14.27
CA LYS A 391 -11.33 74.16 -14.66
C LYS A 391 -12.24 73.06 -14.08
N PRO A 392 -13.37 73.45 -13.44
CA PRO A 392 -14.45 72.51 -13.15
C PRO A 392 -15.11 72.03 -14.47
N PRO A 393 -15.66 70.80 -14.52
CA PRO A 393 -16.45 70.36 -15.66
C PRO A 393 -17.72 71.22 -15.79
N ASP A 394 -17.94 71.77 -16.98
CA ASP A 394 -19.09 72.61 -17.29
C ASP A 394 -20.36 71.77 -17.41
N ILE A 395 -21.20 71.86 -16.38
CA ILE A 395 -22.45 71.09 -16.23
C ILE A 395 -23.56 71.59 -17.19
N SER A 396 -23.30 72.62 -18.00
CA SER A 396 -24.29 73.20 -18.92
C SER A 396 -24.25 72.64 -20.35
N LYS A 397 -23.32 71.73 -20.67
CA LYS A 397 -23.28 71.07 -21.98
C LYS A 397 -24.17 69.83 -22.03
N GLU A 398 -25.22 69.90 -22.85
CA GLU A 398 -25.88 68.69 -23.36
C GLU A 398 -24.83 67.79 -24.02
N GLY A 399 -24.72 66.54 -23.54
CA GLY A 399 -23.70 65.59 -23.99
C GLY A 399 -22.55 65.30 -23.00
N PHE A 400 -22.61 65.77 -21.74
CA PHE A 400 -21.74 65.20 -20.69
C PHE A 400 -22.21 63.78 -20.33
N GLU A 401 -21.73 62.78 -21.08
CA GLU A 401 -21.75 61.40 -20.58
C GLU A 401 -20.83 61.30 -19.35
N PRO A 402 -21.33 60.86 -18.18
CA PRO A 402 -20.45 60.64 -17.04
C PRO A 402 -19.41 59.57 -17.41
N PRO A 403 -18.15 59.69 -16.94
CA PRO A 403 -17.10 58.73 -17.27
C PRO A 403 -17.60 57.32 -16.95
N THR A 404 -17.44 56.38 -17.89
CA THR A 404 -18.13 55.07 -17.93
C THR A 404 -17.79 54.13 -16.77
N ILE A 405 -18.31 54.47 -15.59
CA ILE A 405 -18.20 53.73 -14.32
C ILE A 405 -19.25 52.60 -14.26
N GLU A 406 -20.35 52.69 -15.02
CA GLU A 406 -21.33 51.61 -15.21
C GLU A 406 -20.71 50.22 -15.48
N ALA A 407 -19.54 50.21 -16.14
CA ALA A 407 -18.87 49.00 -16.62
C ALA A 407 -17.95 48.31 -15.60
N LEU A 408 -17.66 48.89 -14.43
CA LEU A 408 -16.54 48.44 -13.58
C LEU A 408 -16.96 47.59 -12.38
N ALA A 409 -17.97 48.00 -11.60
CA ALA A 409 -18.44 47.19 -10.48
C ALA A 409 -19.48 46.13 -10.90
N SER A 410 -20.78 46.43 -10.80
CA SER A 410 -21.81 45.38 -10.68
C SER A 410 -21.92 44.38 -11.85
N LYS A 411 -21.73 44.81 -13.11
CA LYS A 411 -21.83 43.92 -14.29
C LYS A 411 -20.63 42.97 -14.42
N LYS A 412 -19.43 43.43 -14.04
CA LYS A 412 -18.20 42.59 -13.98
C LYS A 412 -18.10 41.76 -12.71
N LEU A 413 -18.69 42.19 -11.59
CA LEU A 413 -18.78 41.37 -10.36
C LEU A 413 -19.75 40.18 -10.50
N ALA A 414 -20.91 40.37 -11.12
CA ALA A 414 -21.99 39.37 -11.06
C ALA A 414 -21.69 38.05 -11.81
N LYS A 415 -20.92 38.07 -12.90
CA LYS A 415 -20.54 36.87 -13.65
C LYS A 415 -19.61 35.92 -12.86
N PRO A 416 -18.40 36.34 -12.42
CA PRO A 416 -17.49 35.45 -11.69
C PRO A 416 -18.08 34.97 -10.36
N LEU A 417 -18.84 35.81 -9.65
CA LEU A 417 -19.45 35.42 -8.37
C LEU A 417 -20.56 34.37 -8.54
N LYS A 418 -21.30 34.41 -9.66
CA LYS A 418 -22.24 33.34 -10.04
C LYS A 418 -21.51 32.09 -10.51
N ALA A 419 -20.40 32.22 -11.22
CA ALA A 419 -19.56 31.07 -11.59
C ALA A 419 -19.06 30.35 -10.34
N SER A 420 -18.46 31.07 -9.38
CA SER A 420 -18.05 30.52 -8.08
C SER A 420 -19.21 29.87 -7.31
N ALA A 421 -20.42 30.43 -7.38
CA ALA A 421 -21.60 29.82 -6.76
C ALA A 421 -22.01 28.49 -7.44
N VAL A 422 -21.92 28.41 -8.77
CA VAL A 422 -22.19 27.18 -9.53
C VAL A 422 -21.10 26.13 -9.26
N THR A 423 -19.81 26.50 -9.33
CA THR A 423 -18.69 25.61 -8.96
C THR A 423 -18.83 25.11 -7.53
N GLY A 424 -19.28 25.96 -6.59
CA GLY A 424 -19.54 25.54 -5.21
C GLY A 424 -20.72 24.58 -5.06
N ILE A 425 -21.74 24.65 -5.92
CA ILE A 425 -22.83 23.66 -5.95
C ILE A 425 -22.32 22.34 -6.54
N ILE A 426 -21.52 22.37 -7.61
CA ILE A 426 -20.90 21.17 -8.21
C ILE A 426 -19.96 20.49 -7.20
N LEU A 427 -19.15 21.27 -6.46
CA LEU A 427 -18.29 20.81 -5.38
C LEU A 427 -19.07 20.07 -4.29
N LEU A 428 -20.26 20.55 -3.91
CA LEU A 428 -21.14 19.85 -2.97
C LEU A 428 -21.79 18.60 -3.58
N GLY A 429 -21.89 18.50 -4.90
CA GLY A 429 -22.24 17.27 -5.61
C GLY A 429 -21.18 16.19 -5.44
N VAL A 430 -19.90 16.54 -5.61
CA VAL A 430 -18.76 15.64 -5.34
C VAL A 430 -18.70 15.25 -3.86
N VAL A 431 -18.96 16.17 -2.93
CA VAL A 431 -19.09 15.83 -1.49
C VAL A 431 -20.26 14.87 -1.24
N SER A 432 -21.36 14.98 -1.97
CA SER A 432 -22.50 14.04 -1.85
C SER A 432 -22.19 12.63 -2.34
N LEU A 433 -21.22 12.48 -3.25
CA LEU A 433 -20.67 11.18 -3.66
C LEU A 433 -19.66 10.66 -2.63
N LEU A 434 -18.74 11.49 -2.14
CA LEU A 434 -17.73 11.12 -1.12
C LEU A 434 -18.31 10.60 0.20
N VAL A 435 -19.46 11.15 0.61
CA VAL A 435 -20.18 10.71 1.83
C VAL A 435 -21.04 9.47 1.52
N ASN A 436 -20.95 8.90 0.32
CA ASN A 436 -21.73 7.75 -0.16
C ASN A 436 -20.84 6.65 -0.80
N SER A 437 -19.53 6.80 -0.69
CA SER A 437 -18.51 5.87 -1.19
C SER A 437 -17.78 5.23 -0.01
N SER A 438 -17.41 3.96 -0.19
CA SER A 438 -16.48 3.22 0.66
C SER A 438 -15.18 3.99 0.92
N LEU A 439 -14.55 3.75 2.08
CA LEU A 439 -13.18 4.23 2.32
C LEU A 439 -12.18 3.43 1.46
N PRO A 440 -11.03 4.02 1.09
CA PRO A 440 -10.03 3.39 0.22
C PRO A 440 -9.63 1.98 0.65
N ALA A 441 -9.24 1.75 1.90
CA ALA A 441 -8.94 0.41 2.44
C ALA A 441 -10.01 -0.67 2.15
N GLY A 442 -11.30 -0.32 2.02
CA GLY A 442 -12.37 -1.25 1.67
C GLY A 442 -12.61 -1.45 0.17
N GLU A 443 -12.15 -0.52 -0.68
CA GLU A 443 -12.07 -0.69 -2.14
C GLU A 443 -10.78 -1.43 -2.54
N VAL A 444 -9.72 -1.20 -1.77
CA VAL A 444 -8.38 -1.72 -1.99
C VAL A 444 -8.26 -3.15 -1.45
N GLN A 445 -8.91 -3.55 -0.35
CA GLN A 445 -9.01 -4.99 -0.01
C GLN A 445 -9.75 -5.86 -1.06
N THR A 446 -10.50 -5.27 -2.01
CA THR A 446 -11.05 -6.00 -3.17
C THR A 446 -10.26 -5.77 -4.47
N ALA A 447 -9.20 -4.95 -4.44
CA ALA A 447 -8.29 -4.67 -5.56
C ALA A 447 -6.85 -5.14 -5.32
N ASP A 448 -6.45 -5.38 -4.07
CA ASP A 448 -5.29 -6.17 -3.61
C ASP A 448 -5.47 -7.68 -3.93
N ALA A 449 -6.42 -7.97 -4.82
CA ALA A 449 -6.50 -9.12 -5.69
C ALA A 449 -6.13 -8.78 -7.17
N GLN A 450 -5.16 -7.84 -7.43
CA GLN A 450 -4.48 -7.41 -8.72
C GLN A 450 -2.96 -7.76 -9.15
N THR A 451 -2.14 -8.47 -8.35
CA THR A 451 -0.70 -8.94 -8.27
C THR A 451 0.50 -8.04 -7.93
N ALA A 452 1.25 -8.51 -6.92
CA ALA A 452 2.70 -8.72 -6.97
C ALA A 452 3.07 -9.57 -8.21
N THR A 453 3.34 -8.89 -9.33
CA THR A 453 3.32 -9.46 -10.68
C THR A 453 4.33 -10.60 -10.87
N PHE A 454 3.90 -11.84 -10.63
CA PHE A 454 4.65 -13.07 -10.93
C PHE A 454 4.80 -13.23 -12.44
N GLY A 455 5.76 -12.55 -13.07
CA GLY A 455 5.83 -12.46 -14.52
C GLY A 455 7.24 -12.40 -15.07
N PHE A 456 7.46 -13.16 -16.15
CA PHE A 456 8.63 -12.95 -17.01
C PHE A 456 8.26 -11.87 -18.01
N SER A 457 9.11 -10.85 -18.14
CA SER A 457 8.99 -9.84 -19.19
C SER A 457 10.36 -9.58 -19.80
N SER A 458 10.44 -9.61 -21.13
CA SER A 458 11.70 -9.40 -21.84
C SER A 458 11.50 -8.78 -23.21
N ILE A 459 12.53 -8.06 -23.65
CA ILE A 459 12.62 -7.50 -25.00
C ILE A 459 13.66 -8.30 -25.77
N LEU A 460 13.19 -9.10 -26.72
CA LEU A 460 14.02 -9.97 -27.54
C LEU A 460 14.15 -9.40 -28.96
N PHE A 461 15.29 -9.64 -29.59
CA PHE A 461 15.61 -9.09 -30.91
C PHE A 461 15.95 -10.21 -31.90
N SER A 462 15.43 -10.06 -33.12
CA SER A 462 15.77 -10.84 -34.32
C SER A 462 16.57 -9.97 -35.31
N GLU A 463 16.74 -10.39 -36.56
CA GLU A 463 17.47 -9.58 -37.55
C GLU A 463 16.71 -8.29 -37.92
N GLN A 464 15.37 -8.29 -37.89
CA GLN A 464 14.55 -7.14 -38.31
C GLN A 464 13.37 -6.80 -37.40
N ALA A 465 13.02 -7.65 -36.44
CA ALA A 465 11.90 -7.45 -35.52
C ALA A 465 12.32 -7.48 -34.04
N LYS A 466 11.63 -6.66 -33.26
CA LYS A 466 11.63 -6.59 -31.79
C LYS A 466 10.39 -7.32 -31.28
N PHE A 467 10.59 -8.18 -30.30
CA PHE A 467 9.55 -8.95 -29.62
C PHE A 467 9.50 -8.48 -28.16
N ASP A 468 8.45 -7.75 -27.79
CA ASP A 468 8.13 -7.50 -26.39
C ASP A 468 7.27 -8.67 -25.90
N VAL A 469 7.80 -9.45 -24.97
CA VAL A 469 7.21 -10.72 -24.51
C VAL A 469 6.92 -10.63 -23.02
N SER A 470 5.71 -10.99 -22.62
CA SER A 470 5.35 -11.24 -21.22
C SER A 470 4.78 -12.65 -21.05
N VAL A 471 5.01 -13.24 -19.88
CA VAL A 471 4.38 -14.49 -19.42
C VAL A 471 3.79 -14.22 -18.05
N LEU A 472 2.47 -14.40 -17.88
CA LEU A 472 1.71 -14.02 -16.69
C LEU A 472 0.62 -15.06 -16.33
N PRO A 473 0.63 -15.64 -15.12
CA PRO A 473 1.77 -15.68 -14.20
C PRO A 473 2.97 -16.42 -14.83
N VAL A 474 4.10 -16.53 -14.11
CA VAL A 474 5.14 -17.55 -14.35
C VAL A 474 5.13 -18.53 -13.20
N GLY A 475 4.42 -19.64 -13.38
CA GLY A 475 4.22 -20.64 -12.35
C GLY A 475 3.77 -22.00 -12.89
N VAL A 476 3.80 -23.01 -12.02
CA VAL A 476 3.27 -24.34 -12.33
C VAL A 476 1.74 -24.23 -12.45
N GLY A 477 1.18 -24.59 -13.60
CA GLY A 477 -0.24 -24.37 -13.90
C GLY A 477 -0.46 -23.61 -15.21
N PRO A 478 -1.60 -22.90 -15.39
CA PRO A 478 -1.87 -22.10 -16.57
C PRO A 478 -1.16 -20.75 -16.51
N ASN A 479 -0.61 -20.33 -17.65
CA ASN A 479 0.18 -19.11 -17.86
C ASN A 479 -0.28 -18.48 -19.19
N ILE A 480 -0.44 -17.17 -19.26
CA ILE A 480 -0.72 -16.43 -20.51
C ILE A 480 0.60 -15.91 -21.06
N ILE A 481 0.90 -16.18 -22.32
CA ILE A 481 2.05 -15.61 -23.04
C ILE A 481 1.52 -14.53 -23.96
N SER A 482 1.80 -13.26 -23.66
CA SER A 482 1.44 -12.11 -24.50
C SER A 482 2.68 -11.59 -25.24
N VAL A 483 2.52 -11.27 -26.52
CA VAL A 483 3.63 -10.89 -27.41
C VAL A 483 3.20 -9.75 -28.32
N ILE A 484 3.99 -8.68 -28.31
CA ILE A 484 3.91 -7.58 -29.27
C ILE A 484 5.13 -7.65 -30.19
N VAL A 485 4.89 -7.57 -31.50
CA VAL A 485 5.96 -7.61 -32.51
C VAL A 485 6.01 -6.27 -33.24
N SER A 486 7.17 -5.63 -33.20
CA SER A 486 7.44 -4.32 -33.80
C SER A 486 8.76 -4.34 -34.57
N THR A 487 9.01 -3.30 -35.37
CA THR A 487 10.35 -3.08 -35.94
C THR A 487 11.37 -2.77 -34.83
N ILE A 488 12.67 -2.88 -35.14
CA ILE A 488 13.75 -2.56 -34.18
C ILE A 488 13.63 -1.12 -33.64
N ASP A 489 13.12 -0.18 -34.45
CA ASP A 489 12.88 1.22 -34.07
C ASP A 489 11.56 1.45 -33.31
N GLY A 490 10.74 0.40 -33.10
CA GLY A 490 9.47 0.44 -32.36
C GLY A 490 8.21 0.71 -33.18
N GLU A 491 8.33 0.91 -34.51
CA GLU A 491 7.17 1.13 -35.39
C GLU A 491 6.39 -0.17 -35.67
N PRO A 492 5.05 -0.13 -35.84
CA PRO A 492 4.22 -1.33 -36.09
C PRO A 492 4.51 -2.05 -37.41
N MET A 493 4.46 -3.38 -37.38
CA MET A 493 4.73 -4.24 -38.55
C MET A 493 3.45 -4.67 -39.27
N SER A 494 3.02 -3.84 -40.24
CA SER A 494 1.79 -4.07 -41.04
C SER A 494 1.77 -5.34 -41.92
N ASP A 495 2.85 -6.10 -42.01
CA ASP A 495 2.97 -7.31 -42.83
C ASP A 495 2.83 -8.63 -42.04
N ILE A 496 2.61 -8.58 -40.73
CA ILE A 496 2.38 -9.77 -39.88
C ILE A 496 0.99 -10.37 -40.17
N SER A 497 0.93 -11.69 -40.34
CA SER A 497 -0.31 -12.46 -40.55
C SER A 497 -0.70 -13.37 -39.39
N GLY A 498 0.15 -13.46 -38.37
CA GLY A 498 -0.08 -14.25 -37.17
C GLY A 498 1.22 -14.53 -36.42
N LEU A 499 1.08 -15.11 -35.23
CA LEU A 499 2.18 -15.55 -34.40
C LEU A 499 2.07 -17.06 -34.14
N LYS A 500 3.19 -17.73 -34.01
CA LYS A 500 3.27 -19.07 -33.41
C LYS A 500 4.10 -19.00 -32.14
N ILE A 501 3.60 -19.64 -31.10
CA ILE A 501 4.32 -19.82 -29.84
C ILE A 501 4.42 -21.32 -29.59
N LYS A 502 5.61 -21.80 -29.23
CA LYS A 502 5.86 -23.21 -28.90
C LYS A 502 6.54 -23.28 -27.54
N VAL A 503 6.08 -24.18 -26.66
CA VAL A 503 6.67 -24.40 -25.34
C VAL A 503 7.27 -25.80 -25.26
N SER A 504 8.43 -25.95 -24.62
CA SER A 504 9.17 -27.21 -24.52
C SER A 504 9.95 -27.34 -23.22
N ASN A 505 10.40 -28.54 -22.89
CA ASN A 505 11.32 -28.76 -21.78
C ASN A 505 12.40 -29.78 -22.20
N PRO A 506 13.54 -29.34 -22.74
CA PRO A 506 14.59 -30.22 -23.22
C PRO A 506 15.17 -31.12 -22.13
N GLN A 507 15.31 -30.62 -20.89
CA GLN A 507 15.85 -31.36 -19.75
C GLN A 507 15.01 -32.61 -19.41
N ARG A 508 13.68 -32.53 -19.56
CA ARG A 508 12.75 -33.67 -19.39
C ARG A 508 12.33 -34.33 -20.72
N ASN A 509 13.04 -34.07 -21.82
CA ASN A 509 12.75 -34.59 -23.17
C ASN A 509 11.34 -34.28 -23.70
N ILE A 510 10.73 -33.16 -23.27
CA ILE A 510 9.43 -32.71 -23.78
C ILE A 510 9.65 -31.95 -25.09
N SER A 511 9.14 -32.51 -26.18
CA SER A 511 9.18 -31.90 -27.52
C SER A 511 8.32 -30.62 -27.58
N PRO A 512 8.63 -29.66 -28.46
CA PRO A 512 7.86 -28.42 -28.58
C PRO A 512 6.37 -28.65 -28.85
N ILE A 513 5.54 -28.00 -28.05
CA ILE A 513 4.08 -28.00 -28.13
C ILE A 513 3.64 -26.63 -28.64
N GLU A 514 3.00 -26.58 -29.80
CA GLU A 514 2.44 -25.34 -30.38
C GLU A 514 1.14 -24.96 -29.65
N ILE A 515 1.06 -23.73 -29.12
CA ILE A 515 -0.13 -23.21 -28.44
C ILE A 515 -0.99 -22.37 -29.41
N SER A 516 -2.30 -22.28 -29.13
CA SER A 516 -3.21 -21.47 -29.94
C SER A 516 -3.14 -20.01 -29.52
N THR A 517 -2.96 -19.10 -30.47
CA THR A 517 -2.87 -17.66 -30.23
C THR A 517 -4.13 -16.91 -30.67
N THR A 518 -4.60 -15.96 -29.86
CA THR A 518 -5.65 -14.99 -30.21
C THR A 518 -5.05 -13.61 -30.49
N GLU A 519 -5.59 -12.90 -31.47
CA GLU A 519 -5.21 -11.52 -31.82
C GLU A 519 -6.09 -10.53 -31.04
N SER A 520 -5.47 -9.60 -30.32
CA SER A 520 -6.13 -8.47 -29.68
C SER A 520 -5.64 -7.16 -30.31
N GLN A 521 -6.59 -6.31 -30.74
CA GLN A 521 -6.27 -4.98 -31.26
C GLN A 521 -6.45 -3.94 -30.16
N SER A 522 -5.32 -3.55 -29.56
CA SER A 522 -5.24 -2.37 -28.70
C SER A 522 -5.42 -1.09 -29.53
N SER A 523 -5.85 -0.01 -28.90
CA SER A 523 -6.10 1.26 -29.58
C SER A 523 -4.80 1.92 -30.05
N ASP A 524 -4.76 2.27 -31.35
CA ASP A 524 -3.64 2.84 -32.13
C ASP A 524 -2.57 1.83 -32.60
N GLU A 525 -2.85 1.19 -33.75
CA GLU A 525 -1.95 0.49 -34.70
C GLU A 525 -1.03 -0.66 -34.23
N VAL A 526 -1.00 -1.01 -32.93
CA VAL A 526 -0.22 -2.14 -32.41
C VAL A 526 -1.06 -3.41 -32.27
N THR A 527 -0.60 -4.52 -32.88
CA THR A 527 -1.19 -5.85 -32.74
C THR A 527 -0.54 -6.63 -31.60
N GLU A 528 -1.36 -7.13 -30.68
CA GLU A 528 -0.95 -7.99 -29.57
C GLU A 528 -1.46 -9.42 -29.81
N PHE A 529 -0.62 -10.41 -29.54
CA PHE A 529 -0.95 -11.83 -29.63
C PHE A 529 -0.85 -12.47 -28.26
N GLU A 530 -1.91 -13.15 -27.83
CA GLU A 530 -1.96 -13.85 -26.55
C GLU A 530 -2.13 -15.36 -26.79
N GLY A 531 -1.45 -16.19 -26.00
CA GLY A 531 -1.60 -17.65 -26.06
C GLY A 531 -1.56 -18.28 -24.67
N GLU A 532 -2.52 -19.15 -24.37
CA GLU A 532 -2.56 -19.92 -23.12
C GLU A 532 -1.59 -21.11 -23.19
N ALA A 533 -0.69 -21.20 -22.22
CA ALA A 533 0.22 -22.32 -22.01
C ALA A 533 -0.02 -22.94 -20.61
N THR A 534 0.26 -24.24 -20.45
CA THR A 534 0.21 -24.89 -19.13
C THR A 534 1.54 -25.59 -18.85
N PHE A 535 2.28 -25.08 -17.87
CA PHE A 535 3.52 -25.69 -17.40
C PHE A 535 3.19 -26.72 -16.32
N GLY A 536 3.22 -28.00 -16.66
CA GLY A 536 2.75 -29.08 -15.78
C GLY A 536 3.67 -29.42 -14.59
N PHE A 537 4.82 -28.77 -14.45
CA PHE A 537 5.78 -28.96 -13.35
C PHE A 537 6.85 -27.86 -13.35
N ALA A 538 7.54 -27.72 -12.22
CA ALA A 538 8.65 -26.79 -12.03
C ALA A 538 9.95 -27.24 -12.71
N GLY A 539 10.67 -26.28 -13.28
CA GLY A 539 11.94 -26.43 -13.98
C GLY A 539 12.11 -25.35 -15.06
N THR A 540 13.24 -25.35 -15.76
CA THR A 540 13.48 -24.45 -16.89
C THR A 540 12.69 -24.91 -18.12
N TRP A 541 11.75 -24.09 -18.59
CA TRP A 541 11.00 -24.29 -19.83
C TRP A 541 11.54 -23.38 -20.93
N GLN A 542 11.60 -23.89 -22.16
CA GLN A 542 12.07 -23.15 -23.33
C GLN A 542 10.89 -22.73 -24.20
N ILE A 543 10.82 -21.44 -24.52
CA ILE A 543 9.74 -20.83 -25.31
C ILE A 543 10.33 -20.34 -26.64
N GLU A 544 9.75 -20.79 -27.75
CA GLU A 544 10.06 -20.38 -29.11
C GLU A 544 8.89 -19.58 -29.68
N ILE A 545 9.18 -18.37 -30.19
CA ILE A 545 8.19 -17.49 -30.82
C ILE A 545 8.59 -17.28 -32.27
N GLU A 546 7.63 -17.43 -33.20
CA GLU A 546 7.82 -17.27 -34.65
C GLU A 546 6.74 -16.34 -35.23
N ALA A 547 7.14 -15.16 -35.70
CA ALA A 547 6.26 -14.18 -36.34
C ALA A 547 6.12 -14.50 -37.84
N HIS A 548 4.88 -14.80 -38.26
CA HIS A 548 4.57 -15.12 -39.65
C HIS A 548 4.38 -13.83 -40.46
N ARG A 549 5.21 -13.63 -41.48
CA ARG A 549 5.23 -12.39 -42.29
C ARG A 549 4.76 -12.67 -43.72
N THR A 550 4.00 -11.72 -44.28
CA THR A 550 3.37 -11.86 -45.61
C THR A 550 4.25 -11.39 -46.77
N GLN A 551 5.25 -10.54 -46.50
CA GLN A 551 6.06 -9.87 -47.52
C GLN A 551 7.55 -10.25 -47.47
N THR A 552 8.03 -10.85 -46.37
CA THR A 552 9.43 -11.22 -46.13
C THR A 552 9.52 -12.62 -45.50
N ALA A 553 10.73 -13.03 -45.09
CA ALA A 553 10.90 -14.19 -44.21
C ALA A 553 10.24 -13.97 -42.84
N ASN A 554 9.91 -15.07 -42.16
CA ASN A 554 9.51 -15.08 -40.76
C ASN A 554 10.70 -14.69 -39.87
N GLU A 555 10.41 -14.07 -38.73
CA GLU A 555 11.38 -13.77 -37.67
C GLU A 555 11.08 -14.63 -36.45
N SER A 556 12.09 -15.05 -35.69
CA SER A 556 11.89 -15.91 -34.52
C SER A 556 12.89 -15.63 -33.39
N VAL A 557 12.45 -15.84 -32.15
CA VAL A 557 13.27 -15.76 -30.93
C VAL A 557 13.04 -16.98 -30.05
N ILE A 558 14.07 -17.41 -29.31
CA ILE A 558 14.02 -18.50 -28.34
C ILE A 558 14.63 -18.02 -27.03
N PHE A 559 13.99 -18.33 -25.92
CA PHE A 559 14.45 -17.99 -24.58
C PHE A 559 13.99 -19.04 -23.57
N ASP A 560 14.67 -19.08 -22.42
CA ASP A 560 14.39 -19.99 -21.32
C ASP A 560 13.74 -19.23 -20.15
N VAL A 561 12.76 -19.86 -19.50
CA VAL A 561 12.01 -19.34 -18.34
C VAL A 561 12.09 -20.36 -17.21
N LEU A 562 12.53 -19.93 -16.03
CA LEU A 562 12.44 -20.75 -14.82
C LEU A 562 11.00 -20.73 -14.30
N VAL A 563 10.32 -21.88 -14.37
CA VAL A 563 9.00 -22.07 -13.77
C VAL A 563 9.20 -22.74 -12.41
N LYS A 564 8.77 -22.12 -11.32
CA LYS A 564 8.86 -22.66 -9.95
C LYS A 564 7.56 -22.39 -9.18
N PRO A 565 7.24 -23.17 -8.13
CA PRO A 565 6.19 -22.78 -7.20
C PRO A 565 6.60 -21.50 -6.47
N THR A 566 5.64 -20.64 -6.14
CA THR A 566 5.87 -19.54 -5.21
C THR A 566 6.11 -20.09 -3.79
N LEU A 567 6.80 -19.37 -2.92
CA LEU A 567 7.03 -19.79 -1.52
C LEU A 567 5.71 -20.16 -0.81
N SER A 568 4.64 -19.46 -1.13
CA SER A 568 3.29 -19.69 -0.60
C SER A 568 2.58 -20.98 -1.11
N GLU A 569 3.10 -21.62 -2.16
CA GLU A 569 2.67 -22.93 -2.68
C GLU A 569 3.57 -24.08 -2.22
N ILE A 570 4.70 -23.76 -1.58
CA ILE A 570 5.54 -24.73 -0.91
C ILE A 570 4.85 -25.23 0.37
N ARG A 571 5.00 -26.51 0.65
CA ARG A 571 4.58 -27.17 1.90
C ARG A 571 5.77 -27.92 2.46
N THR A 572 6.01 -27.70 3.75
CA THR A 572 7.15 -28.19 4.51
C THR A 572 6.69 -29.20 5.54
N GLU A 573 7.24 -30.42 5.50
CA GLU A 573 7.07 -31.41 6.56
C GLU A 573 8.40 -31.57 7.29
N ILE A 574 8.41 -31.35 8.60
CA ILE A 574 9.62 -31.48 9.42
C ILE A 574 9.60 -32.80 10.16
N THR A 575 10.65 -33.62 9.97
CA THR A 575 10.92 -34.82 10.76
C THR A 575 12.20 -34.62 11.54
N GLU A 576 12.17 -34.89 12.85
CA GLU A 576 13.31 -34.79 13.76
C GLU A 576 13.78 -36.18 14.20
N TYR A 577 15.09 -36.36 14.34
CA TYR A 577 15.72 -37.59 14.85
C TYR A 577 16.60 -37.26 16.06
N ASP A 578 16.25 -37.82 17.23
CA ASP A 578 17.03 -37.66 18.47
C ASP A 578 18.41 -38.34 18.37
N PHE A 579 19.47 -37.66 18.80
CA PHE A 579 20.79 -38.26 18.88
C PHE A 579 20.88 -39.32 20.01
N PRO A 580 21.63 -40.43 19.84
CA PRO A 580 21.63 -41.54 20.81
C PRO A 580 22.31 -41.27 22.17
N GLU A 581 23.05 -40.17 22.31
CA GLU A 581 23.93 -39.92 23.46
C GLU A 581 23.66 -38.58 24.16
N ASP A 582 23.53 -38.63 25.48
CA ASP A 582 23.19 -37.48 26.34
C ASP A 582 24.28 -36.40 26.37
N GLU A 583 25.56 -36.76 26.25
CA GLU A 583 26.70 -35.83 26.25
C GLU A 583 27.09 -35.50 24.80
N SER A 584 26.21 -34.81 24.08
CA SER A 584 26.39 -34.36 22.69
C SER A 584 26.03 -32.88 22.50
N ALA A 585 26.72 -32.20 21.60
CA ALA A 585 26.37 -30.88 21.08
C ALA A 585 26.56 -30.87 19.55
N PRO A 586 25.68 -31.56 18.80
CA PRO A 586 25.80 -31.66 17.35
C PRO A 586 25.71 -30.26 16.72
N LEU A 587 26.49 -29.99 15.67
CA LEU A 587 26.63 -28.63 15.13
C LEU A 587 26.48 -28.51 13.61
N TYR A 588 27.39 -29.11 12.83
CA TYR A 588 27.50 -28.87 11.39
C TYR A 588 27.12 -30.12 10.59
N PRO A 589 25.99 -30.13 9.85
CA PRO A 589 25.62 -31.21 8.94
C PRO A 589 26.31 -31.06 7.57
N LEU A 590 26.79 -32.17 7.03
CA LEU A 590 27.42 -32.27 5.71
C LEU A 590 26.89 -33.51 4.98
N TYR A 591 26.17 -33.31 3.88
CA TYR A 591 25.74 -34.41 3.00
C TYR A 591 26.92 -34.92 2.16
N ASP A 592 27.03 -36.24 2.00
CA ASP A 592 28.12 -36.90 1.26
C ASP A 592 27.90 -37.01 -0.26
N GLY A 593 26.80 -36.45 -0.79
CA GLY A 593 26.42 -36.59 -2.20
C GLY A 593 25.89 -37.99 -2.55
N ASN A 594 25.41 -38.74 -1.56
CA ASN A 594 24.91 -40.11 -1.75
C ASN A 594 23.81 -40.47 -0.73
N ASN A 595 24.16 -40.91 0.47
CA ASN A 595 23.22 -41.55 1.42
C ASN A 595 23.60 -41.31 2.89
N THR A 596 24.41 -40.29 3.17
CA THR A 596 24.88 -40.03 4.54
C THR A 596 24.98 -38.54 4.81
N ILE A 597 24.39 -38.13 5.94
CA ILE A 597 24.70 -36.85 6.58
C ILE A 597 25.77 -37.13 7.64
N TRP A 598 26.91 -36.48 7.52
CA TRP A 598 27.94 -36.42 8.56
C TRP A 598 27.66 -35.20 9.44
N ILE A 599 27.74 -35.35 10.76
CA ILE A 599 27.47 -34.25 11.70
C ILE A 599 28.65 -34.10 12.67
N SER A 600 29.14 -32.88 12.84
CA SER A 600 30.16 -32.57 13.83
C SER A 600 29.59 -32.50 15.24
N ASP A 601 30.43 -32.69 16.26
CA ASP A 601 30.06 -32.57 17.68
C ASP A 601 30.99 -31.56 18.37
N ALA A 602 30.40 -30.44 18.79
CA ALA A 602 31.13 -29.34 19.40
C ALA A 602 31.53 -29.61 20.86
N ALA A 603 30.95 -30.62 21.51
CA ALA A 603 31.25 -31.01 22.89
C ALA A 603 32.30 -32.13 22.98
N GLU A 604 32.30 -33.07 22.04
CA GLU A 604 33.11 -34.30 22.11
C GLU A 604 33.97 -34.53 20.84
N PRO A 605 35.14 -35.18 20.95
CA PRO A 605 36.04 -35.42 19.83
C PRO A 605 35.55 -36.59 18.97
N ARG A 606 34.45 -36.39 18.26
CA ARG A 606 33.83 -37.39 17.38
C ARG A 606 33.18 -36.76 16.14
N ILE A 607 32.87 -37.62 15.18
CA ILE A 607 31.97 -37.32 14.06
C ILE A 607 30.82 -38.31 14.10
N TRP A 608 29.61 -37.80 13.93
CA TRP A 608 28.39 -38.57 13.76
C TRP A 608 28.14 -38.89 12.29
N LYS A 609 27.53 -40.04 12.06
CA LYS A 609 27.08 -40.52 10.75
C LYS A 609 25.61 -40.90 10.85
N PHE A 610 24.76 -40.22 10.08
CA PHE A 610 23.34 -40.57 9.90
C PHE A 610 23.11 -41.09 8.49
N THR A 611 22.51 -42.27 8.33
CA THR A 611 22.26 -42.90 7.02
C THR A 611 20.80 -42.72 6.62
N LEU A 612 20.52 -42.27 5.38
CA LEU A 612 19.16 -41.84 5.00
C LEU A 612 18.18 -43.01 4.85
N ASP A 613 18.65 -44.15 4.32
CA ASP A 613 17.83 -45.36 4.09
C ASP A 613 17.26 -45.99 5.37
N ASP A 614 18.08 -46.15 6.41
CA ASP A 614 17.71 -46.84 7.66
C ASP A 614 17.45 -45.90 8.85
N LYS A 615 17.76 -44.60 8.66
CA LYS A 615 17.55 -43.52 9.63
C LYS A 615 18.25 -43.79 10.98
N GLN A 616 19.42 -44.43 10.93
CA GLN A 616 20.23 -44.74 12.11
C GLN A 616 21.47 -43.84 12.24
N PHE A 617 21.80 -43.52 13.48
CA PHE A 617 23.05 -42.87 13.87
C PHE A 617 24.15 -43.89 14.20
N SER A 618 25.38 -43.49 13.92
CA SER A 618 26.61 -44.10 14.44
C SER A 618 27.66 -43.01 14.71
N SER A 619 28.53 -43.22 15.68
CA SER A 619 29.58 -42.26 16.07
C SER A 619 30.98 -42.85 15.88
N TYR A 620 31.93 -41.98 15.53
CA TYR A 620 33.35 -42.32 15.38
C TYR A 620 34.18 -41.34 16.22
N GLU A 621 34.86 -41.85 17.25
CA GLU A 621 35.67 -41.05 18.18
C GLU A 621 37.16 -41.01 17.78
N PHE A 622 37.84 -39.92 18.16
CA PHE A 622 39.28 -39.76 18.01
C PHE A 622 39.92 -39.08 19.23
N PHE A 623 41.25 -38.96 19.24
CA PHE A 623 41.97 -38.26 20.29
C PHE A 623 42.12 -36.76 19.94
N GLY A 624 41.17 -35.95 20.40
CA GLY A 624 41.11 -34.49 20.19
C GLY A 624 40.35 -33.77 21.30
N ILE A 625 39.75 -32.62 20.98
CA ILE A 625 38.80 -31.93 21.89
C ILE A 625 37.39 -31.89 21.29
N SER A 626 37.22 -31.47 20.04
CA SER A 626 35.90 -31.44 19.38
C SER A 626 36.00 -31.54 17.86
N THR A 627 34.85 -31.57 17.17
CA THR A 627 34.77 -31.27 15.72
C THR A 627 33.80 -30.12 15.50
N ILE A 628 34.17 -29.12 14.69
CA ILE A 628 33.34 -27.92 14.46
C ILE A 628 32.82 -27.87 13.01
N PHE A 629 33.64 -27.47 12.04
CA PHE A 629 33.25 -27.41 10.62
C PHE A 629 33.67 -28.68 9.90
N LEU A 630 32.88 -29.11 8.90
CA LEU A 630 33.18 -30.28 8.07
C LEU A 630 33.26 -29.89 6.58
N ASP A 631 34.11 -30.60 5.82
CA ASP A 631 34.04 -30.65 4.36
C ASP A 631 34.48 -32.03 3.85
N ILE A 632 34.15 -32.38 2.61
CA ILE A 632 34.48 -33.69 2.01
C ILE A 632 35.50 -33.56 0.88
N ASP A 633 36.54 -34.41 0.91
CA ASP A 633 37.54 -34.45 -0.15
C ASP A 633 37.15 -35.36 -1.32
N HIS A 634 37.84 -35.25 -2.46
CA HIS A 634 37.55 -36.05 -3.66
C HIS A 634 37.75 -37.57 -3.47
N ASN A 635 38.39 -37.99 -2.37
CA ASN A 635 38.53 -39.39 -1.99
C ASN A 635 37.40 -39.87 -1.06
N GLY A 636 36.49 -38.99 -0.63
CA GLY A 636 35.42 -39.25 0.31
C GLY A 636 35.85 -39.22 1.78
N LYS A 637 36.96 -38.54 2.10
CA LYS A 637 37.37 -38.29 3.49
C LYS A 637 36.65 -37.06 4.04
N ILE A 638 36.23 -37.14 5.29
CA ILE A 638 35.60 -36.04 6.01
C ILE A 638 36.68 -35.25 6.75
N TRP A 639 36.95 -34.05 6.30
CA TRP A 639 37.86 -33.10 6.94
C TRP A 639 37.14 -32.29 8.01
N PHE A 640 37.82 -31.99 9.12
CA PHE A 640 37.24 -31.25 10.23
C PHE A 640 38.23 -30.32 10.94
N THR A 641 37.71 -29.28 11.59
CA THR A 641 38.46 -28.44 12.55
C THR A 641 38.29 -28.94 14.00
N ASP A 642 39.41 -29.15 14.70
CA ASP A 642 39.48 -29.37 16.16
C ASP A 642 39.94 -28.04 16.79
N THR A 643 39.04 -27.05 16.70
CA THR A 643 39.31 -25.63 16.96
C THR A 643 39.93 -25.36 18.34
N PRO A 644 39.45 -25.96 19.45
CA PRO A 644 40.04 -25.72 20.78
C PRO A 644 41.45 -26.30 20.94
N ASN A 645 41.85 -27.26 20.10
CA ASN A 645 43.13 -27.96 20.14
C ASN A 645 44.18 -27.35 19.18
N SER A 646 43.80 -26.35 18.38
CA SER A 646 44.62 -25.77 17.29
C SER A 646 45.02 -26.78 16.20
N LYS A 647 44.12 -27.71 15.84
CA LYS A 647 44.38 -28.75 14.83
C LYS A 647 43.30 -28.83 13.78
N ILE A 648 43.64 -29.45 12.67
CA ILE A 648 42.67 -30.02 11.71
C ILE A 648 42.80 -31.53 11.73
N GLY A 649 41.79 -32.24 11.24
CA GLY A 649 41.86 -33.68 11.05
C GLY A 649 41.09 -34.12 9.82
N ASN A 650 41.30 -35.39 9.45
CA ASN A 650 40.45 -36.09 8.51
C ASN A 650 40.07 -37.47 9.04
N PHE A 651 38.83 -37.87 8.76
CA PHE A 651 38.31 -39.21 8.92
C PHE A 651 38.16 -39.87 7.56
N ASP A 652 38.62 -41.11 7.42
CA ASP A 652 38.42 -41.94 6.22
C ASP A 652 37.32 -42.98 6.49
N PRO A 653 36.09 -42.80 5.96
CA PRO A 653 34.99 -43.75 6.15
C PRO A 653 35.26 -45.16 5.59
N LYS A 654 36.24 -45.33 4.69
CA LYS A 654 36.59 -46.63 4.10
C LYS A 654 37.53 -47.44 4.97
N THR A 655 38.29 -46.79 5.85
CA THR A 655 39.23 -47.45 6.77
C THR A 655 38.92 -47.24 8.26
N GLU A 656 37.91 -46.42 8.56
CA GLU A 656 37.47 -46.01 9.91
C GLU A 656 38.63 -45.46 10.75
N LYS A 657 39.46 -44.61 10.12
CA LYS A 657 40.66 -44.03 10.74
C LYS A 657 40.65 -42.52 10.69
N PHE A 658 41.16 -41.95 11.78
CA PHE A 658 41.46 -40.54 11.91
C PHE A 658 42.95 -40.27 11.69
N GLU A 659 43.23 -39.15 11.03
CA GLU A 659 44.54 -38.50 10.95
C GLU A 659 44.38 -37.07 11.48
N VAL A 660 45.14 -36.70 12.51
CA VAL A 660 45.11 -35.37 13.13
C VAL A 660 46.41 -34.64 12.81
N ILE A 661 46.29 -33.39 12.36
CA ILE A 661 47.38 -32.58 11.81
C ILE A 661 47.51 -31.29 12.63
N GLU A 662 48.71 -31.06 13.17
CA GLU A 662 48.99 -29.89 14.00
C GLU A 662 49.25 -28.67 13.11
N ILE A 663 48.53 -27.57 13.37
CA ILE A 663 48.80 -26.29 12.71
C ILE A 663 50.13 -25.74 13.28
N PRO A 664 51.10 -25.34 12.43
CA PRO A 664 52.36 -24.80 12.91
C PRO A 664 52.18 -23.49 13.68
N ALA A 665 53.11 -23.19 14.59
CA ALA A 665 53.08 -21.94 15.36
C ALA A 665 53.27 -20.72 14.45
N LEU A 666 52.15 -20.07 14.07
CA LEU A 666 52.13 -18.98 13.08
C LEU A 666 52.73 -17.66 13.61
N THR A 667 52.88 -17.50 14.94
CA THR A 667 53.45 -16.31 15.55
C THR A 667 54.35 -16.64 16.74
N ALA A 668 55.29 -15.77 17.05
CA ALA A 668 56.10 -15.89 18.27
C ALA A 668 55.33 -15.52 19.56
N ALA A 669 54.15 -14.91 19.45
CA ALA A 669 53.37 -14.43 20.59
C ALA A 669 52.45 -15.51 21.19
N SER A 670 51.86 -16.35 20.33
CA SER A 670 51.11 -17.55 20.73
C SER A 670 51.43 -18.71 19.77
N PRO A 671 51.74 -19.91 20.29
CA PRO A 671 51.88 -21.11 19.48
C PRO A 671 50.52 -21.69 19.06
N TYR A 672 49.44 -21.28 19.73
CA TYR A 672 48.07 -21.72 19.45
C TYR A 672 47.43 -20.83 18.39
N SER A 673 46.55 -21.44 17.60
CA SER A 673 45.79 -20.83 16.51
C SER A 673 44.34 -21.33 16.56
N ILE A 674 43.39 -20.51 16.13
CA ILE A 674 41.96 -20.85 16.14
C ILE A 674 41.53 -21.11 14.68
N PRO A 675 41.63 -22.35 14.17
CA PRO A 675 41.07 -22.71 12.86
C PRO A 675 39.55 -22.75 12.98
N ILE A 676 38.84 -21.94 12.19
CA ILE A 676 37.38 -21.89 12.21
C ILE A 676 36.82 -22.72 11.06
N ALA A 677 36.79 -22.19 9.84
CA ALA A 677 36.36 -22.90 8.64
C ALA A 677 37.51 -23.63 7.92
N LEU A 678 37.15 -24.65 7.14
CA LEU A 678 38.00 -25.28 6.14
C LEU A 678 37.22 -25.50 4.83
N LYS A 679 37.91 -25.60 3.70
CA LYS A 679 37.32 -25.94 2.38
C LYS A 679 38.30 -26.73 1.52
N VAL A 680 37.82 -27.74 0.81
CA VAL A 680 38.62 -28.50 -0.18
C VAL A 680 38.58 -27.80 -1.54
N ASP A 681 39.75 -27.66 -2.20
CA ASP A 681 39.84 -27.13 -3.57
C ASP A 681 39.86 -28.22 -4.66
N PHE A 682 39.82 -27.81 -5.93
CA PHE A 682 39.80 -28.76 -7.05
C PHE A 682 41.07 -29.63 -7.18
N ASP A 683 42.20 -29.16 -6.65
CA ASP A 683 43.46 -29.91 -6.57
C ASP A 683 43.54 -30.76 -5.28
N ASN A 684 42.43 -30.86 -4.54
CA ASN A 684 42.24 -31.65 -3.32
C ASN A 684 43.09 -31.18 -2.12
N ASN A 685 43.57 -29.93 -2.15
CA ASN A 685 44.19 -29.27 -1.00
C ASN A 685 43.12 -28.76 -0.03
N ILE A 686 43.52 -28.59 1.23
CA ILE A 686 42.65 -28.10 2.30
C ILE A 686 43.01 -26.65 2.58
N TRP A 687 42.07 -25.73 2.35
CA TRP A 687 42.15 -24.35 2.78
C TRP A 687 41.61 -24.23 4.19
N ILE A 688 42.24 -23.41 5.04
CA ILE A 688 41.85 -23.23 6.46
C ILE A 688 41.84 -21.74 6.81
N ALA A 689 40.73 -21.26 7.37
CA ALA A 689 40.61 -19.92 7.92
C ALA A 689 41.08 -19.90 9.38
N VAL A 690 42.07 -19.07 9.71
CA VAL A 690 42.61 -18.93 11.08
C VAL A 690 42.21 -17.56 11.64
N VAL A 691 41.08 -17.54 12.33
CA VAL A 691 40.37 -16.31 12.72
C VAL A 691 41.22 -15.37 13.58
N ASP A 692 42.00 -15.92 14.52
CA ASP A 692 42.79 -15.14 15.48
C ASP A 692 44.15 -14.64 14.94
N LYS A 693 44.43 -14.85 13.64
CA LYS A 693 45.72 -14.56 13.02
C LYS A 693 45.67 -13.73 11.73
N ASP A 694 44.47 -13.36 11.26
CA ASP A 694 44.26 -12.69 9.96
C ASP A 694 44.88 -13.47 8.79
N MET A 695 44.71 -14.81 8.79
CA MET A 695 45.39 -15.68 7.83
C MET A 695 44.51 -16.80 7.27
N LEU A 696 44.73 -17.10 5.99
CA LEU A 696 44.33 -18.35 5.35
C LEU A 696 45.56 -19.24 5.15
N LEU A 697 45.40 -20.54 5.40
CA LEU A 697 46.43 -21.55 5.18
C LEU A 697 46.01 -22.49 4.05
N VAL A 698 46.97 -23.05 3.32
CA VAL A 698 46.73 -24.14 2.36
C VAL A 698 47.59 -25.34 2.74
N TYR A 699 46.95 -26.47 2.99
CA TYR A 699 47.58 -27.75 3.30
C TYR A 699 47.44 -28.70 2.11
N SER A 700 48.56 -29.16 1.56
CA SER A 700 48.53 -30.14 0.47
C SER A 700 48.48 -31.57 1.02
N GLN A 701 47.51 -32.35 0.55
CA GLN A 701 47.40 -33.76 0.90
C GLN A 701 48.51 -34.63 0.30
N ASP A 702 49.11 -34.19 -0.81
CA ASP A 702 50.15 -34.92 -1.54
C ASP A 702 51.54 -34.77 -0.90
N SER A 703 51.94 -33.52 -0.58
CA SER A 703 53.20 -33.25 0.12
C SER A 703 53.11 -33.51 1.63
N LYS A 704 51.88 -33.50 2.18
CA LYS A 704 51.57 -33.55 3.62
C LYS A 704 52.10 -32.35 4.41
N GLU A 705 52.35 -31.23 3.74
CA GLU A 705 52.86 -29.98 4.33
C GLU A 705 51.88 -28.80 4.12
N PHE A 706 52.03 -27.76 4.95
CA PHE A 706 51.38 -26.46 4.73
C PHE A 706 52.22 -25.65 3.74
N GLU A 707 51.68 -25.42 2.54
CA GLU A 707 52.43 -24.83 1.43
C GLU A 707 52.25 -23.32 1.32
N GLN A 708 51.10 -22.78 1.72
CA GLN A 708 50.80 -21.34 1.67
C GLN A 708 50.34 -20.80 3.02
N PHE A 709 50.78 -19.57 3.30
CA PHE A 709 50.47 -18.79 4.51
C PHE A 709 50.07 -17.38 4.08
N LEU A 710 48.79 -17.19 3.81
CA LEU A 710 48.25 -15.98 3.18
C LEU A 710 47.74 -15.03 4.26
N ARG A 711 48.47 -13.93 4.50
CA ARG A 711 48.04 -12.87 5.41
C ARG A 711 47.06 -11.95 4.70
N LEU A 712 45.89 -11.74 5.31
CA LEU A 712 44.88 -10.84 4.78
C LEU A 712 45.37 -9.38 4.79
N PRO A 713 44.99 -8.55 3.80
CA PRO A 713 45.36 -7.13 3.77
C PRO A 713 44.81 -6.36 4.99
N THR A 714 43.60 -6.71 5.43
CA THR A 714 42.97 -6.16 6.63
C THR A 714 43.48 -6.83 7.91
N SER A 715 43.78 -6.00 8.91
CA SER A 715 44.11 -6.43 10.28
C SER A 715 42.86 -6.52 11.14
N GLU A 716 42.80 -7.49 12.06
CA GLU A 716 41.58 -7.78 12.84
C GLU A 716 40.39 -8.12 11.93
N SER A 717 40.69 -8.83 10.84
CA SER A 717 39.78 -9.30 9.79
C SER A 717 38.83 -10.40 10.28
N GLY A 718 39.36 -11.36 11.04
CA GLY A 718 38.61 -12.51 11.52
C GLY A 718 38.00 -13.35 10.39
N PRO A 719 38.81 -14.04 9.56
CA PRO A 719 38.28 -14.89 8.50
C PRO A 719 37.39 -16.02 9.08
N SER A 720 36.12 -16.07 8.66
CA SER A 720 35.05 -16.87 9.26
C SER A 720 34.54 -17.99 8.36
N ALA A 721 34.43 -17.74 7.05
CA ALA A 721 33.89 -18.66 6.05
C ALA A 721 34.88 -18.88 4.89
N LEU A 722 34.70 -20.00 4.18
CA LEU A 722 35.41 -20.34 2.95
C LEU A 722 34.44 -20.95 1.93
N LEU A 723 34.51 -20.50 0.67
CA LEU A 723 33.69 -21.00 -0.43
C LEU A 723 34.51 -21.03 -1.74
N LEU A 724 34.48 -22.15 -2.45
CA LEU A 724 35.16 -22.30 -3.74
C LEU A 724 34.21 -21.85 -4.88
N ASP A 725 34.70 -21.06 -5.83
CA ASP A 725 33.96 -20.76 -7.08
C ASP A 725 34.29 -21.72 -8.24
N ASP A 726 33.48 -21.68 -9.31
CA ASP A 726 33.65 -22.53 -10.51
C ASP A 726 34.99 -22.31 -11.25
N ASN A 727 35.67 -21.18 -11.03
CA ASN A 727 37.00 -20.92 -11.59
C ASN A 727 38.13 -21.47 -10.70
N GLY A 728 37.77 -21.98 -9.52
CA GLY A 728 38.65 -22.51 -8.49
C GLY A 728 39.23 -21.44 -7.56
N ASN A 729 38.68 -20.23 -7.51
CA ASN A 729 39.13 -19.21 -6.55
C ASN A 729 38.48 -19.45 -5.18
N MET A 730 39.19 -19.06 -4.11
CA MET A 730 38.69 -19.21 -2.75
C MET A 730 38.11 -17.89 -2.24
N TRP A 731 36.79 -17.82 -2.12
CA TRP A 731 36.07 -16.74 -1.47
C TRP A 731 36.06 -16.94 0.05
N PHE A 732 36.12 -15.84 0.79
CA PHE A 732 36.13 -15.85 2.25
C PHE A 732 35.37 -14.64 2.82
N ALA A 733 34.86 -14.80 4.03
CA ALA A 733 34.22 -13.71 4.79
C ALA A 733 35.15 -13.25 5.93
N GLU A 734 35.19 -11.95 6.19
CA GLU A 734 35.92 -11.33 7.30
C GLU A 734 34.92 -10.84 8.35
N SER A 735 34.61 -11.68 9.34
CA SER A 735 33.51 -11.41 10.26
C SER A 735 33.77 -10.23 11.20
N LEU A 736 35.02 -9.95 11.54
CA LEU A 736 35.38 -8.85 12.44
C LEU A 736 35.57 -7.51 11.70
N ALA A 737 35.90 -7.55 10.41
CA ALA A 737 36.04 -6.35 9.58
C ALA A 737 34.79 -6.00 8.74
N GLY A 738 33.81 -6.90 8.66
CA GLY A 738 32.57 -6.70 7.91
C GLY A 738 32.78 -6.69 6.40
N LYS A 739 33.58 -7.63 5.88
CA LYS A 739 33.95 -7.72 4.46
C LYS A 739 33.79 -9.12 3.90
N ILE A 740 33.89 -9.21 2.58
CA ILE A 740 34.22 -10.43 1.85
C ILE A 740 35.52 -10.24 1.07
N GLY A 741 36.15 -11.34 0.70
CA GLY A 741 37.29 -11.32 -0.21
C GLY A 741 37.37 -12.58 -1.06
N VAL A 742 38.25 -12.54 -2.05
CA VAL A 742 38.57 -13.65 -2.94
C VAL A 742 40.08 -13.78 -3.12
N VAL A 743 40.55 -15.02 -3.13
CA VAL A 743 41.92 -15.39 -3.46
C VAL A 743 41.95 -16.05 -4.83
N ASP A 744 42.64 -15.43 -5.79
CA ASP A 744 42.93 -16.07 -7.08
C ASP A 744 43.86 -17.29 -6.83
N SER A 745 43.40 -18.49 -7.16
CA SER A 745 44.09 -19.73 -6.79
C SER A 745 45.40 -20.00 -7.55
N LYS A 746 45.69 -19.23 -8.61
CA LYS A 746 46.90 -19.40 -9.44
C LYS A 746 48.02 -18.45 -9.04
N THR A 747 47.67 -17.29 -8.49
CA THR A 747 48.59 -16.20 -8.13
C THR A 747 48.63 -15.92 -6.64
N PHE A 748 47.66 -16.43 -5.88
CA PHE A 748 47.40 -16.13 -4.47
C PHE A 748 47.21 -14.62 -4.19
N ALA A 749 46.78 -13.87 -5.21
CA ALA A 749 46.40 -12.46 -5.06
C ALA A 749 45.05 -12.36 -4.34
N ILE A 750 45.00 -11.51 -3.31
CA ILE A 750 43.80 -11.28 -2.49
C ILE A 750 43.14 -9.98 -2.94
N THR A 751 41.83 -10.03 -3.19
CA THR A 751 40.97 -8.86 -3.40
C THR A 751 39.88 -8.84 -2.33
N GLU A 752 39.66 -7.70 -1.68
CA GLU A 752 38.61 -7.51 -0.67
C GLU A 752 37.52 -6.59 -1.22
N PHE A 753 36.26 -6.86 -0.86
CA PHE A 753 35.09 -6.03 -1.19
C PHE A 753 34.32 -5.70 0.10
N ALA A 754 33.76 -4.48 0.16
CA ALA A 754 32.99 -4.00 1.29
C ALA A 754 31.91 -3.00 0.82
N PRO A 755 30.73 -2.95 1.46
CA PRO A 755 29.78 -1.86 1.24
C PRO A 755 30.24 -0.56 1.94
N ASP A 756 29.54 0.54 1.70
CA ASP A 756 29.76 1.83 2.41
C ASP A 756 29.62 1.69 3.94
N THR A 757 28.74 0.77 4.38
CA THR A 757 28.65 0.29 5.77
C THR A 757 29.22 -1.13 5.80
N PRO A 758 30.16 -1.47 6.71
CA PRO A 758 30.64 -2.84 6.86
C PRO A 758 29.48 -3.82 7.14
N LEU A 759 29.63 -5.06 6.67
CA LEU A 759 28.67 -6.14 6.93
C LEU A 759 28.66 -6.52 8.42
N ASP A 760 27.48 -6.83 8.95
CA ASP A 760 27.25 -7.15 10.36
C ASP A 760 27.61 -8.62 10.68
N GLU A 761 28.89 -8.87 10.87
CA GLU A 761 29.50 -10.19 11.15
C GLU A 761 29.20 -11.24 10.04
N PRO A 762 29.73 -11.06 8.82
CA PRO A 762 29.52 -12.00 7.72
C PRO A 762 30.10 -13.39 8.06
N PHE A 763 29.26 -14.43 8.00
CA PHE A 763 29.60 -15.74 8.60
C PHE A 763 29.37 -16.97 7.71
N ALA A 764 28.40 -16.94 6.80
CA ALA A 764 28.24 -17.98 5.77
C ALA A 764 28.27 -17.37 4.38
N LEU A 765 28.71 -18.17 3.39
CA LEU A 765 28.80 -17.80 1.99
C LEU A 765 28.13 -18.88 1.13
N LEU A 766 27.41 -18.48 0.09
CA LEU A 766 26.69 -19.38 -0.81
C LEU A 766 26.60 -18.78 -2.22
N PHE A 767 27.00 -19.50 -3.27
CA PHE A 767 26.70 -19.09 -4.64
C PHE A 767 25.30 -19.58 -5.05
N ASP A 768 24.50 -18.69 -5.62
CA ASP A 768 23.28 -19.11 -6.33
C ASP A 768 23.60 -19.59 -7.76
N LYS A 769 22.60 -20.20 -8.42
CA LYS A 769 22.76 -20.71 -9.80
C LYS A 769 22.90 -19.61 -10.87
N SER A 770 22.74 -18.34 -10.51
CA SER A 770 23.05 -17.19 -11.39
C SER A 770 24.51 -16.74 -11.28
N GLY A 771 25.26 -17.25 -10.29
CA GLY A 771 26.63 -16.83 -9.98
C GLY A 771 26.70 -15.63 -9.02
N SER A 772 25.58 -15.24 -8.40
CA SER A 772 25.59 -14.21 -7.36
C SER A 772 26.06 -14.82 -6.04
N LEU A 773 26.85 -14.08 -5.27
CA LEU A 773 27.29 -14.52 -3.95
C LEU A 773 26.31 -14.03 -2.88
N TRP A 774 25.84 -14.94 -2.05
CA TRP A 774 25.00 -14.66 -0.88
C TRP A 774 25.82 -14.79 0.40
N ILE A 775 25.57 -13.87 1.34
CA ILE A 775 26.28 -13.74 2.61
C ILE A 775 25.26 -13.71 3.75
N SER A 776 25.48 -14.48 4.82
CA SER A 776 24.70 -14.33 6.06
C SER A 776 25.37 -13.30 6.98
N GLU A 777 24.61 -12.33 7.49
CA GLU A 777 25.11 -11.33 8.45
C GLU A 777 24.68 -11.74 9.86
N HIS A 778 25.58 -12.40 10.61
CA HIS A 778 25.25 -13.13 11.85
C HIS A 778 24.62 -12.26 12.94
N ILE A 779 25.04 -10.99 13.06
CA ILE A 779 24.40 -10.02 13.97
C ILE A 779 23.62 -8.93 13.22
N GLY A 780 23.48 -9.10 11.91
CA GLY A 780 22.78 -8.21 11.00
C GLY A 780 21.31 -8.58 10.82
N PRO A 781 20.58 -7.80 10.00
CA PRO A 781 19.15 -7.93 9.86
C PRO A 781 18.71 -9.04 8.88
N GLY A 782 19.61 -9.90 8.36
CA GLY A 782 19.26 -10.88 7.33
C GLY A 782 20.45 -11.40 6.50
N ILE A 783 20.21 -11.59 5.21
CA ILE A 783 21.21 -12.04 4.23
C ILE A 783 21.48 -10.93 3.20
N THR A 784 22.67 -10.94 2.60
CA THR A 784 23.09 -9.93 1.63
C THR A 784 23.57 -10.59 0.35
N LYS A 785 23.10 -10.06 -0.78
CA LYS A 785 23.56 -10.42 -2.12
C LYS A 785 24.74 -9.54 -2.50
N PHE A 786 25.79 -10.14 -3.07
CA PHE A 786 26.90 -9.45 -3.72
C PHE A 786 26.93 -9.81 -5.21
N ASP A 787 26.81 -8.79 -6.05
CA ASP A 787 27.01 -8.91 -7.50
C ASP A 787 28.48 -8.61 -7.83
N SER A 788 29.21 -9.62 -8.29
CA SER A 788 30.64 -9.52 -8.60
C SER A 788 30.97 -8.78 -9.91
N VAL A 789 29.97 -8.47 -10.74
CA VAL A 789 30.12 -7.72 -12.00
C VAL A 789 29.87 -6.22 -11.77
N LEU A 790 28.92 -5.89 -10.89
CA LEU A 790 28.57 -4.51 -10.53
C LEU A 790 29.31 -4.02 -9.28
N GLU A 791 29.92 -4.92 -8.50
CA GLU A 791 30.50 -4.67 -7.16
C GLU A 791 29.48 -4.07 -6.18
N THR A 792 28.20 -4.46 -6.30
CA THR A 792 27.09 -3.96 -5.47
C THR A 792 26.64 -4.96 -4.41
N PHE A 793 26.16 -4.43 -3.28
CA PHE A 793 25.61 -5.19 -2.16
C PHE A 793 24.12 -4.83 -1.96
N ASP A 794 23.25 -5.83 -2.00
CA ASP A 794 21.80 -5.68 -1.80
C ASP A 794 21.35 -6.50 -0.57
N HIS A 795 20.78 -5.84 0.43
CA HIS A 795 20.40 -6.46 1.71
C HIS A 795 18.95 -6.97 1.68
N VAL A 796 18.76 -8.26 1.98
CA VAL A 796 17.47 -8.91 2.21
C VAL A 796 17.26 -9.07 3.71
N LYS A 797 16.24 -8.40 4.25
CA LYS A 797 15.98 -8.42 5.70
C LYS A 797 15.09 -9.59 6.09
N ALA A 798 15.51 -10.35 7.09
CA ALA A 798 14.65 -11.29 7.78
C ALA A 798 13.49 -10.53 8.47
N PRO A 799 12.27 -11.10 8.49
CA PRO A 799 11.14 -10.51 9.21
C PRO A 799 11.43 -10.27 10.69
N ASN A 800 12.15 -11.20 11.34
CA ASN A 800 12.62 -11.02 12.71
C ASN A 800 14.08 -10.48 12.75
N PRO A 801 14.32 -9.26 13.26
CA PRO A 801 15.67 -8.68 13.34
C PRO A 801 16.58 -9.33 14.38
N GLU A 802 16.04 -10.15 15.29
CA GLU A 802 16.81 -10.89 16.30
C GLU A 802 17.11 -12.34 15.84
N SER A 803 16.90 -12.66 14.56
CA SER A 803 16.99 -14.04 14.04
C SER A 803 18.40 -14.64 13.99
N LEU A 804 19.43 -13.79 13.93
CA LEU A 804 20.85 -14.14 13.86
C LEU A 804 21.17 -15.21 12.77
N PRO A 805 21.01 -14.84 11.48
CA PRO A 805 21.07 -15.76 10.35
C PRO A 805 22.48 -16.32 10.12
N PHE A 806 22.55 -17.63 9.83
CA PHE A 806 23.82 -18.35 9.87
C PHE A 806 24.03 -19.25 8.63
N GLY A 807 24.21 -20.57 8.78
CA GLY A 807 24.47 -21.47 7.66
C GLY A 807 23.35 -21.44 6.62
N MET A 808 23.73 -21.47 5.33
CA MET A 808 22.81 -21.32 4.19
C MET A 808 22.94 -22.49 3.20
N THR A 809 21.86 -22.81 2.49
CA THR A 809 21.86 -23.81 1.40
C THR A 809 20.74 -23.53 0.38
N ILE A 810 20.64 -24.31 -0.71
CA ILE A 810 19.66 -24.10 -1.79
C ILE A 810 18.78 -25.33 -1.96
N ASP A 811 17.47 -25.13 -2.12
CA ASP A 811 16.52 -26.21 -2.39
C ASP A 811 16.35 -26.56 -3.89
N LYS A 812 15.54 -27.58 -4.17
CA LYS A 812 15.18 -28.03 -5.53
C LYS A 812 14.42 -27.01 -6.39
N TYR A 813 14.01 -25.86 -5.84
CA TYR A 813 13.32 -24.77 -6.53
C TYR A 813 14.14 -23.47 -6.58
N ASP A 814 15.43 -23.54 -6.25
CA ASP A 814 16.35 -22.40 -6.19
C ASP A 814 15.93 -21.33 -5.17
N ASN A 815 15.31 -21.73 -4.05
CA ASN A 815 15.18 -20.89 -2.87
C ASN A 815 16.40 -21.06 -1.97
N ILE A 816 16.82 -19.97 -1.34
CA ILE A 816 17.91 -19.93 -0.37
C ILE A 816 17.31 -20.15 1.02
N TRP A 817 17.74 -21.22 1.66
CA TRP A 817 17.40 -21.54 3.04
C TRP A 817 18.52 -21.06 3.96
N PHE A 818 18.19 -20.65 5.18
CA PHE A 818 19.18 -20.28 6.21
C PHE A 818 18.68 -20.54 7.64
N GLY A 819 19.58 -20.93 8.55
CA GLY A 819 19.25 -21.18 9.95
C GLY A 819 19.11 -19.88 10.78
N GLN A 820 18.08 -19.80 11.62
CA GLN A 820 17.82 -18.67 12.54
C GLN A 820 17.81 -19.15 14.00
N HIS A 821 18.96 -19.07 14.67
CA HIS A 821 19.19 -19.86 15.89
C HIS A 821 18.59 -19.29 17.19
N VAL A 822 17.98 -18.10 17.15
CA VAL A 822 17.30 -17.49 18.32
C VAL A 822 15.78 -17.65 18.26
N THR A 823 15.21 -17.84 17.07
CA THR A 823 13.76 -17.75 16.84
C THR A 823 13.10 -19.11 16.60
N ASP A 824 13.87 -20.20 16.64
CA ASP A 824 13.43 -21.56 16.35
C ASP A 824 12.82 -21.69 14.95
N GLU A 825 13.45 -21.05 13.97
CA GLU A 825 12.95 -20.94 12.59
C GLU A 825 14.07 -21.19 11.56
N LEU A 826 13.63 -21.48 10.33
CA LEU A 826 14.46 -21.47 9.13
C LEU A 826 13.93 -20.40 8.18
N GLY A 827 14.79 -19.47 7.76
CA GLY A 827 14.45 -18.48 6.76
C GLY A 827 14.52 -19.08 5.36
N VAL A 828 13.55 -18.75 4.51
CA VAL A 828 13.45 -19.21 3.12
C VAL A 828 13.24 -18.01 2.21
N TYR A 829 14.22 -17.72 1.37
CA TYR A 829 14.20 -16.59 0.44
C TYR A 829 14.14 -17.05 -1.02
N ASP A 830 13.25 -16.46 -1.81
CA ASP A 830 13.15 -16.66 -3.25
C ASP A 830 13.79 -15.46 -4.00
N PRO A 831 15.03 -15.61 -4.51
CA PRO A 831 15.75 -14.53 -5.19
C PRO A 831 15.15 -14.11 -6.54
N TYR A 832 14.15 -14.83 -7.06
CA TYR A 832 13.49 -14.50 -8.33
C TYR A 832 12.21 -13.69 -8.13
N ASN A 833 11.52 -13.88 -7.00
CA ASN A 833 10.25 -13.22 -6.68
C ASN A 833 10.35 -12.22 -5.53
N ASP A 834 11.55 -12.03 -4.96
CA ASP A 834 11.85 -11.20 -3.79
C ASP A 834 10.91 -11.46 -2.61
N GLN A 835 10.68 -12.74 -2.32
CA GLN A 835 9.84 -13.17 -1.19
C GLN A 835 10.69 -13.86 -0.14
N LEU A 836 10.35 -13.64 1.13
CA LEU A 836 10.93 -14.34 2.28
C LEU A 836 9.82 -14.87 3.18
N ILE A 837 9.88 -16.14 3.54
CA ILE A 837 9.04 -16.76 4.57
C ILE A 837 9.90 -17.42 5.64
N GLU A 838 9.40 -17.52 6.87
CA GLU A 838 10.03 -18.23 7.97
C GLU A 838 9.27 -19.55 8.21
N VAL A 839 10.01 -20.64 8.40
CA VAL A 839 9.49 -21.99 8.63
C VAL A 839 9.85 -22.39 10.06
N SER A 840 8.86 -22.42 10.95
CA SER A 840 9.06 -22.73 12.36
C SER A 840 9.47 -24.19 12.58
N ILE A 841 10.52 -24.39 13.38
CA ILE A 841 10.99 -25.68 13.86
C ILE A 841 10.05 -26.16 14.99
N PRO A 842 9.58 -27.42 15.00
CA PRO A 842 8.60 -27.89 15.99
C PRO A 842 9.11 -27.88 17.43
N THR A 843 10.42 -28.10 17.62
CA THR A 843 11.05 -28.12 18.93
C THR A 843 11.55 -26.73 19.35
N PRO A 844 11.08 -26.19 20.48
CA PRO A 844 11.54 -24.90 21.00
C PRO A 844 12.95 -25.00 21.61
N GLU A 845 13.66 -23.88 21.63
CA GLU A 845 15.05 -23.73 22.03
C GLU A 845 16.04 -24.59 21.21
N SER A 846 15.70 -24.90 19.95
CA SER A 846 16.48 -25.70 18.99
C SER A 846 17.93 -25.24 18.83
N PHE A 847 18.13 -23.92 18.72
CA PHE A 847 19.41 -23.27 18.43
C PHE A 847 20.05 -23.74 17.11
N THR A 848 19.25 -23.75 16.04
CA THR A 848 19.64 -24.26 14.72
C THR A 848 20.53 -23.29 13.96
N GLN A 849 21.82 -23.63 13.83
CA GLN A 849 22.84 -22.78 13.20
C GLN A 849 23.21 -23.20 11.77
N PHE A 850 23.39 -24.50 11.50
CA PHE A 850 23.87 -24.96 10.20
C PHE A 850 22.88 -25.92 9.53
N ILE A 851 22.83 -25.82 8.20
CA ILE A 851 21.95 -26.59 7.34
C ILE A 851 22.69 -27.07 6.09
N THR A 852 22.17 -28.11 5.44
CA THR A 852 22.66 -28.64 4.16
C THR A 852 21.49 -29.22 3.36
N ALA A 853 21.64 -29.37 2.04
CA ALA A 853 20.63 -29.97 1.18
C ALA A 853 21.10 -31.35 0.68
N ASP A 854 20.16 -32.28 0.50
CA ASP A 854 20.42 -33.57 -0.16
C ASP A 854 20.07 -33.56 -1.66
N ASP A 855 20.36 -34.66 -2.37
CA ASP A 855 20.05 -34.83 -3.80
C ASP A 855 18.54 -34.79 -4.13
N SER A 856 17.66 -34.96 -3.13
CA SER A 856 16.21 -34.80 -3.28
C SER A 856 15.77 -33.33 -3.10
N GLY A 857 16.69 -32.45 -2.71
CA GLY A 857 16.45 -31.06 -2.35
C GLY A 857 15.59 -30.94 -1.09
N ASP A 858 15.77 -31.86 -0.13
CA ASP A 858 15.24 -31.75 1.22
C ASP A 858 16.35 -31.17 2.14
N ILE A 859 15.95 -30.37 3.13
CA ILE A 859 16.86 -29.49 3.88
C ILE A 859 17.12 -30.07 5.25
N TRP A 860 18.35 -30.51 5.48
CA TRP A 860 18.83 -31.08 6.73
C TRP A 860 19.40 -30.00 7.63
N PHE A 861 18.98 -29.98 8.89
CA PHE A 861 19.39 -28.99 9.88
C PHE A 861 19.70 -29.63 11.23
N VAL A 862 20.55 -28.99 12.03
CA VAL A 862 20.98 -29.54 13.34
C VAL A 862 20.53 -28.62 14.46
N GLU A 863 19.77 -29.18 15.39
CA GLU A 863 19.34 -28.51 16.61
C GLU A 863 20.35 -28.80 17.74
N GLN A 864 21.24 -27.84 18.02
CA GLN A 864 22.38 -28.07 18.91
C GLN A 864 21.96 -28.33 20.37
N ARG A 865 20.96 -27.60 20.88
CA ARG A 865 20.60 -27.64 22.32
C ARG A 865 19.68 -28.81 22.65
N THR A 866 18.76 -29.12 21.74
CA THR A 866 17.75 -30.19 21.86
C THR A 866 18.29 -31.53 21.39
N LYS A 867 19.44 -31.53 20.67
CA LYS A 867 20.23 -32.69 20.22
C LYS A 867 19.47 -33.54 19.20
N LYS A 868 19.06 -32.89 18.13
CA LYS A 868 18.29 -33.49 17.04
C LYS A 868 18.88 -33.16 15.68
N LEU A 869 18.71 -34.10 14.76
CA LEU A 869 18.87 -33.87 13.32
C LEU A 869 17.47 -33.70 12.73
N GLY A 870 17.15 -32.52 12.24
CA GLY A 870 15.92 -32.24 11.52
C GLY A 870 16.09 -32.40 10.01
N VAL A 871 15.02 -32.78 9.33
CA VAL A 871 14.89 -32.67 7.87
C VAL A 871 13.58 -31.99 7.52
N VAL A 872 13.64 -30.98 6.64
CA VAL A 872 12.49 -30.37 5.99
C VAL A 872 12.29 -31.03 4.63
N SER A 873 11.25 -31.87 4.52
CA SER A 873 10.81 -32.35 3.22
C SER A 873 9.97 -31.29 2.52
N ILE A 874 10.40 -30.90 1.33
CA ILE A 874 9.80 -29.81 0.56
C ILE A 874 8.92 -30.39 -0.54
N SER A 875 7.63 -30.05 -0.51
CA SER A 875 6.68 -30.37 -1.57
C SER A 875 6.02 -29.11 -2.12
N SER A 876 5.52 -29.17 -3.35
CA SER A 876 4.69 -28.11 -3.94
C SER A 876 3.30 -28.65 -4.18
N ILE A 877 2.27 -27.93 -3.76
CA ILE A 877 0.95 -28.13 -4.36
C ILE A 877 1.01 -27.62 -5.82
N SER A 878 0.36 -28.33 -6.75
CA SER A 878 0.04 -27.70 -8.05
C SER A 878 -1.04 -26.66 -7.78
N GLY A 879 -0.61 -25.42 -7.57
CA GLY A 879 -1.53 -24.31 -7.34
C GLY A 879 -2.51 -24.17 -8.49
N GLN A 880 -3.80 -24.12 -8.18
CA GLN A 880 -4.71 -23.37 -9.05
C GLN A 880 -4.17 -21.94 -9.12
N ALA A 881 -4.21 -21.35 -10.32
CA ALA A 881 -3.66 -20.02 -10.57
C ALA A 881 -4.07 -19.05 -9.45
N ARG A 882 -3.06 -18.51 -8.77
CA ARG A 882 -3.28 -17.40 -7.84
C ARG A 882 -3.74 -16.22 -8.67
N ALA A 883 -5.05 -16.04 -8.72
CA ALA A 883 -5.67 -14.79 -9.07
C ALA A 883 -5.01 -13.71 -8.24
N ILE A 884 -4.75 -12.65 -8.93
CA ILE A 884 -3.38 -12.23 -9.01
C ILE A 884 -3.33 -11.10 -7.96
N THR A 885 -2.62 -11.06 -6.80
CA THR A 885 -2.87 -10.14 -5.63
C THR A 885 -1.98 -8.86 -5.42
N ASP A 886 -2.50 -7.62 -5.59
CA ASP A 886 -1.74 -6.36 -5.92
C ASP A 886 -0.83 -5.80 -4.82
N GLY A 887 0.12 -5.00 -5.29
CA GLY A 887 0.77 -3.96 -4.51
C GLY A 887 1.89 -3.28 -5.29
N GLY A 888 1.58 -2.34 -6.18
CA GLY A 888 2.60 -1.57 -6.89
C GLY A 888 3.62 -0.87 -5.96
N SER A 889 4.87 -1.33 -5.99
CA SER A 889 6.01 -0.80 -5.20
C SER A 889 6.55 0.53 -5.76
N GLY A 890 5.67 1.53 -5.87
CA GLY A 890 6.07 2.92 -6.02
C GLY A 890 6.79 3.43 -4.75
N PRO A 891 7.56 4.52 -4.84
CA PRO A 891 8.17 5.14 -3.66
C PRO A 891 7.11 5.51 -2.62
N SER A 892 7.18 4.88 -1.45
CA SER A 892 6.20 5.02 -0.36
C SER A 892 6.32 6.38 0.34
N PHE A 893 5.75 7.41 -0.30
CA PHE A 893 5.66 8.73 0.31
C PHE A 893 4.77 8.68 1.55
N ASN A 894 5.35 8.98 2.71
CA ASN A 894 4.55 9.15 3.92
C ASN A 894 3.58 10.33 3.71
N TYR A 895 2.28 10.11 3.96
CA TYR A 895 1.24 11.14 3.80
C TYR A 895 1.61 12.46 4.50
N ALA A 896 2.26 12.39 5.66
CA ALA A 896 2.70 13.57 6.40
C ALA A 896 3.76 14.40 5.65
N GLU A 897 4.63 13.79 4.85
CA GLU A 897 5.68 14.46 4.09
C GLU A 897 5.14 15.27 2.92
N ILE A 898 4.13 14.74 2.21
CA ILE A 898 3.44 15.47 1.14
C ILE A 898 2.56 16.58 1.73
N VAL A 899 1.79 16.27 2.77
CA VAL A 899 0.71 17.14 3.24
C VAL A 899 1.20 18.25 4.17
N SER A 900 2.21 18.02 5.01
CA SER A 900 2.69 19.06 5.95
C SER A 900 3.22 20.32 5.26
N PRO A 901 4.03 20.25 4.18
CA PRO A 901 4.44 21.42 3.41
C PRO A 901 3.27 22.15 2.75
N LEU A 902 2.26 21.42 2.26
CA LEU A 902 1.06 21.99 1.64
C LEU A 902 0.21 22.75 2.67
N ILE A 903 0.01 22.18 3.86
CA ILE A 903 -0.66 22.85 4.99
C ILE A 903 0.11 24.12 5.38
N ALA A 904 1.43 24.03 5.59
CA ALA A 904 2.27 25.15 5.97
C ALA A 904 2.22 26.29 4.93
N GLY A 905 2.36 25.96 3.64
CA GLY A 905 2.20 26.91 2.53
C GLY A 905 0.82 27.56 2.52
N GLY A 906 -0.25 26.79 2.71
CA GLY A 906 -1.62 27.30 2.79
C GLY A 906 -1.88 28.24 3.98
N ILE A 907 -1.28 27.96 5.14
CA ILE A 907 -1.33 28.84 6.32
C ILE A 907 -0.62 30.17 6.04
N VAL A 908 0.57 30.14 5.43
CA VAL A 908 1.31 31.35 5.05
C VAL A 908 0.52 32.18 4.03
N ILE A 909 0.01 31.54 2.97
CA ILE A 909 -0.77 32.20 1.92
C ILE A 909 -2.04 32.82 2.51
N SER A 910 -2.84 32.06 3.26
CA SER A 910 -4.07 32.58 3.88
C SER A 910 -3.79 33.73 4.86
N SER A 911 -2.71 33.65 5.64
CA SER A 911 -2.27 34.75 6.51
C SER A 911 -1.95 36.04 5.74
N LEU A 912 -1.21 35.95 4.62
CA LEU A 912 -0.90 37.09 3.76
C LEU A 912 -2.17 37.71 3.14
N PHE A 913 -3.09 36.87 2.64
CA PHE A 913 -4.38 37.34 2.12
C PHE A 913 -5.26 37.98 3.21
N PHE A 914 -5.21 37.49 4.45
CA PHE A 914 -5.96 38.04 5.56
C PHE A 914 -5.43 39.43 5.97
N VAL A 915 -4.10 39.58 6.14
CA VAL A 915 -3.45 40.87 6.42
C VAL A 915 -3.79 41.90 5.34
N LYS A 916 -3.72 41.49 4.06
CA LYS A 916 -4.15 42.33 2.92
C LYS A 916 -5.62 42.73 3.04
N SER A 917 -6.53 41.80 3.34
CA SER A 917 -7.97 42.09 3.45
C SER A 917 -8.29 43.04 4.61
N VAL A 918 -7.56 42.95 5.73
CA VAL A 918 -7.66 43.90 6.85
C VAL A 918 -7.14 45.28 6.46
N ASN A 919 -6.04 45.36 5.71
CA ASN A 919 -5.49 46.62 5.22
C ASN A 919 -6.41 47.31 4.20
N ASP A 920 -6.92 46.56 3.22
CA ASP A 920 -7.90 47.03 2.24
C ASP A 920 -9.18 47.52 2.93
N LYS A 921 -9.67 46.80 3.95
CA LYS A 921 -10.79 47.24 4.79
C LYS A 921 -10.51 48.59 5.46
N ARG A 922 -9.38 48.72 6.19
CA ARG A 922 -9.01 49.96 6.88
C ARG A 922 -8.88 51.14 5.92
N ARG A 923 -8.30 50.91 4.74
CA ARG A 923 -8.15 51.92 3.68
C ARG A 923 -9.50 52.37 3.13
N ILE A 924 -10.41 51.44 2.86
CA ILE A 924 -11.74 51.75 2.32
C ILE A 924 -12.64 52.40 3.37
N ASP A 925 -12.65 51.89 4.62
CA ASP A 925 -13.40 52.52 5.72
C ASP A 925 -12.93 53.99 5.90
N LYS A 926 -11.62 54.30 5.76
CA LYS A 926 -11.07 55.68 5.77
C LYS A 926 -11.38 56.53 4.53
N MET A 927 -11.72 55.92 3.39
CA MET A 927 -12.16 56.63 2.17
C MET A 927 -13.66 56.94 2.17
N LEU A 928 -14.42 56.29 3.05
CA LEU A 928 -15.88 56.41 3.17
C LEU A 928 -16.32 57.25 4.37
N SER A 929 -15.42 57.46 5.34
CA SER A 929 -15.54 58.42 6.44
C SER A 929 -15.16 59.84 6.02
#